data_AF-M7C8V3-F1
#
_entry.id   AF-M7C8V3-F1
#
_cell.length_a   1.000
_cell.length_b   1.000
_cell.length_c   1.000
_cell.angle_alpha   90.00
_cell.angle_beta   90.00
_cell.angle_gamma   90.00
#
_symmetry.space_group_name_H-M   'P 1'
#
loop_
_entity.id
_entity.type
_entity.pdbx_description
1 polymer ?
#
loop_
_entity_poly.entity_id
_entity_poly.type
_entity_poly.pdbx_seq_one_letter_code
_entity_poly.pdbx_strand_id
1 'polypeptide(L)'
;MFHVVRYQHLKLTQNIGFSVHLKLIFPRTLAFVQLWKSWLSTLSLVGDQNIVLMGPPGAGKTTVGRIVGHKLGCRVIDVDDDVLETTWNMSVSEKLQDVGSRQFIEEEGKALLKFSASGSVISLSGSNPMHAASMQHVKKNGIVVYLDVPTRDIIDRLELMKVDRIVGQDSGISMRDILQFRKQFYKKWYDIRVLCAGGLTAEVVADKVLDAVKRYQDSESETFISTRHTRSEMCEQKGSVKYFTEAVVEGLASDGGLFVPEKGLPTFTAGEWQRLVEATYIERAQVILERFIHPADIPAFKLGEIVEIAYGENFTCSKIAPLRYLTGNQFLLELFHGPTASFKDLALQLMPHLFAYCVPKRCNYLVLVATSGDTGSAVLDGFSRLSDTDKQRIAVVTFFPEDGVSQIQKSQMIGCQRENGWSVGVKSDFDFCQTAIKKIFTNSDYSGFLTVEYGTALSAANSINWARLLPQVIYHASAYLDLVHQDIITFGSPIDVCIPTGNFGNILAALYAKRMGIPIRKCICASNGNNVLTDFIRTGLYDLRGRRLMQTSSPAIDILKSSNLERHLHLIAGGDGQLVTQLFSELEKQCHFQLQKDLLEKLQQDLVAGWCSEEDCLAAIHSVYSTTGYILDTHTAIAKVVADRLQDRTCPVIISSTAHYSKFAPAILRALRIAEIKQNPLSQLHLLSSYSPLPPVHRGLLKTLKENEKQKHQICAADVNVMMAHIETVIQNKFMKVF
;
A
#
# COMPACT_ATOMS: atom_id res chain seq x y z
N MET A 1 -66.35 -24.34 -18.41
CA MET A 1 -65.72 -25.65 -18.71
C MET A 1 -64.42 -25.70 -17.91
N PHE A 2 -64.39 -26.56 -16.87
CA PHE A 2 -63.26 -27.10 -16.06
C PHE A 2 -62.07 -26.18 -15.66
N HIS A 3 -62.03 -25.69 -14.40
CA HIS A 3 -61.32 -26.21 -13.20
C HIS A 3 -59.78 -25.94 -13.19
N VAL A 4 -59.18 -24.98 -12.44
CA VAL A 4 -59.13 -24.66 -10.96
C VAL A 4 -58.15 -25.64 -10.26
N VAL A 5 -57.10 -25.29 -9.46
CA VAL A 5 -56.91 -24.32 -8.36
C VAL A 5 -55.41 -24.04 -8.07
N ARG A 6 -55.09 -22.81 -7.63
CA ARG A 6 -53.92 -22.39 -6.79
C ARG A 6 -54.38 -22.29 -5.32
N TYR A 7 -53.57 -22.62 -4.31
CA TYR A 7 -53.67 -21.92 -3.00
C TYR A 7 -52.37 -21.88 -2.19
N GLN A 8 -52.28 -20.80 -1.40
CA GLN A 8 -51.17 -20.24 -0.64
C GLN A 8 -51.27 -20.53 0.90
N HIS A 9 -50.13 -20.31 1.57
CA HIS A 9 -49.92 -19.59 2.86
C HIS A 9 -50.16 -20.22 4.27
N LEU A 10 -49.07 -20.13 5.07
CA LEU A 10 -48.88 -19.52 6.43
C LEU A 10 -49.23 -20.25 7.75
N LYS A 11 -48.18 -20.29 8.62
CA LYS A 11 -48.07 -20.07 10.09
C LYS A 11 -48.80 -20.99 11.08
N LEU A 12 -48.04 -21.61 12.01
CA LEU A 12 -47.98 -21.21 13.44
C LEU A 12 -46.99 -22.05 14.28
N THR A 13 -46.46 -21.36 15.29
CA THR A 13 -45.57 -21.67 16.44
C THR A 13 -45.84 -22.95 17.25
N GLN A 14 -44.80 -23.54 17.88
CA GLN A 14 -44.67 -23.65 19.35
C GLN A 14 -43.36 -24.31 19.84
N ASN A 15 -42.91 -23.81 20.99
CA ASN A 15 -41.75 -24.18 21.83
C ASN A 15 -41.95 -25.49 22.62
N ILE A 16 -40.90 -25.85 23.40
CA ILE A 16 -40.82 -26.79 24.54
C ILE A 16 -40.33 -28.18 24.11
N GLY A 17 -39.31 -28.83 24.68
CA GLY A 17 -38.57 -28.71 25.94
C GLY A 17 -38.35 -30.12 26.51
N PHE A 18 -37.18 -30.37 27.13
CA PHE A 18 -36.78 -31.56 27.91
C PHE A 18 -36.56 -32.88 27.12
N SER A 19 -35.34 -33.43 27.03
CA SER A 19 -34.53 -34.10 28.08
C SER A 19 -35.27 -35.26 28.77
N VAL A 20 -34.82 -36.49 28.56
CA VAL A 20 -34.31 -37.43 29.59
C VAL A 20 -33.94 -38.78 28.94
N HIS A 21 -32.83 -39.33 29.42
CA HIS A 21 -32.22 -40.62 29.11
C HIS A 21 -33.14 -41.85 29.25
N LEU A 22 -32.86 -42.88 28.44
CA LEU A 22 -32.82 -44.26 28.94
C LEU A 22 -31.80 -45.10 28.13
N LYS A 23 -30.86 -45.74 28.85
CA LYS A 23 -29.90 -46.76 28.39
C LYS A 23 -30.53 -48.16 28.53
N LEU A 24 -30.27 -49.08 27.58
CA LEU A 24 -30.12 -50.55 27.75
C LEU A 24 -29.74 -51.17 26.37
N ILE A 25 -28.48 -51.49 26.09
CA ILE A 25 -27.75 -52.80 26.18
C ILE A 25 -28.05 -53.81 25.03
N PHE A 26 -27.14 -53.82 24.03
CA PHE A 26 -26.48 -54.89 23.19
C PHE A 26 -27.26 -56.05 22.51
N PRO A 27 -26.70 -56.82 21.54
CA PRO A 27 -25.64 -56.58 20.51
C PRO A 27 -25.97 -57.12 19.09
N ARG A 28 -25.17 -56.71 18.07
CA ARG A 28 -24.63 -57.48 16.91
C ARG A 28 -24.70 -56.75 15.56
N THR A 29 -23.54 -56.17 15.19
CA THR A 29 -22.88 -56.25 13.88
C THR A 29 -23.73 -56.30 12.61
N LEU A 30 -23.76 -55.18 11.87
CA LEU A 30 -23.17 -55.08 10.52
C LEU A 30 -23.32 -53.65 9.98
N ALA A 31 -22.16 -53.11 9.60
CA ALA A 31 -21.85 -51.89 8.86
C ALA A 31 -23.01 -51.07 8.24
N PHE A 32 -23.11 -49.80 8.65
CA PHE A 32 -23.46 -48.69 7.76
C PHE A 32 -22.47 -47.55 8.00
N VAL A 33 -21.62 -47.34 7.00
CA VAL A 33 -20.69 -46.21 6.89
C VAL A 33 -21.52 -44.95 6.68
N GLN A 34 -21.61 -44.11 7.71
CA GLN A 34 -22.22 -42.78 7.61
C GLN A 34 -21.16 -41.74 8.00
N LEU A 35 -20.72 -41.01 6.98
CA LEU A 35 -19.99 -39.74 6.94
C LEU A 35 -19.88 -38.98 8.28
N TRP A 36 -18.93 -39.37 9.11
CA TRP A 36 -18.18 -38.44 9.94
C TRP A 36 -16.99 -37.96 9.11
N LYS A 37 -17.09 -36.73 8.59
CA LYS A 37 -15.92 -35.98 8.11
C LYS A 37 -15.02 -35.70 9.30
N SER A 38 -14.14 -36.67 9.53
CA SER A 38 -13.11 -36.71 10.55
C SER A 38 -12.10 -35.59 10.36
N TRP A 39 -11.80 -34.96 11.48
CA TRP A 39 -10.91 -33.83 11.73
C TRP A 39 -9.45 -34.32 11.84
N LEU A 40 -8.95 -35.03 10.82
CA LEU A 40 -7.60 -35.62 10.80
C LEU A 40 -7.01 -35.57 9.38
N SER A 41 -6.43 -34.43 9.02
CA SER A 41 -5.39 -34.34 7.98
C SER A 41 -4.38 -33.24 8.35
N THR A 42 -3.83 -33.29 9.57
CA THR A 42 -2.70 -32.44 10.01
C THR A 42 -1.33 -33.06 9.73
N LEU A 43 -1.28 -34.32 9.30
CA LEU A 43 -0.12 -34.95 8.65
C LEU A 43 -0.20 -34.59 7.16
N SER A 44 0.24 -33.43 6.69
CA SER A 44 1.61 -32.98 6.69
C SER A 44 1.56 -31.51 6.25
N LEU A 45 1.52 -30.56 7.20
CA LEU A 45 1.50 -29.14 6.83
C LEU A 45 2.74 -28.80 5.98
N VAL A 46 3.88 -29.44 6.23
CA VAL A 46 5.19 -29.03 5.67
C VAL A 46 5.85 -30.08 4.78
N GLY A 47 5.28 -31.29 4.62
CA GLY A 47 5.92 -32.37 3.87
C GLY A 47 7.31 -32.66 4.40
N ASP A 48 8.28 -32.73 3.49
CA ASP A 48 9.69 -32.90 3.79
C ASP A 48 10.40 -31.59 4.17
N GLN A 49 9.75 -30.43 4.05
CA GLN A 49 10.31 -29.13 4.42
C GLN A 49 10.31 -28.92 5.94
N ASN A 50 11.27 -28.15 6.42
CA ASN A 50 11.36 -27.76 7.82
C ASN A 50 10.64 -26.42 8.09
N ILE A 51 10.15 -26.23 9.32
CA ILE A 51 9.79 -24.90 9.83
C ILE A 51 10.97 -24.40 10.65
N VAL A 52 11.56 -23.28 10.22
CA VAL A 52 12.78 -22.74 10.85
C VAL A 52 12.41 -21.46 11.61
N LEU A 53 12.41 -21.53 12.93
CA LEU A 53 12.11 -20.40 13.80
C LEU A 53 13.35 -19.54 14.01
N MET A 54 13.24 -18.27 13.64
CA MET A 54 14.31 -17.27 13.69
C MET A 54 13.87 -16.05 14.51
N GLY A 55 14.82 -15.43 15.20
CA GLY A 55 14.61 -14.23 16.00
C GLY A 55 15.68 -14.08 17.09
N PRO A 56 15.74 -12.92 17.75
CA PRO A 56 16.73 -12.66 18.79
C PRO A 56 16.61 -13.64 19.99
N PRO A 57 17.66 -13.75 20.81
CA PRO A 57 17.54 -14.37 22.15
C PRO A 57 16.36 -13.77 22.90
N GLY A 58 15.58 -14.56 23.65
CA GLY A 58 14.37 -14.10 24.33
C GLY A 58 13.10 -14.00 23.46
N ALA A 59 13.19 -14.20 22.14
CA ALA A 59 12.01 -14.18 21.27
C ALA A 59 11.02 -15.36 21.51
N GLY A 60 11.44 -16.42 22.20
CA GLY A 60 10.62 -17.60 22.51
C GLY A 60 10.68 -18.73 21.48
N LYS A 61 11.69 -18.74 20.60
CA LYS A 61 11.87 -19.71 19.51
C LYS A 61 11.72 -21.16 19.97
N THR A 62 12.51 -21.58 20.95
CA THR A 62 12.50 -22.95 21.51
C THR A 62 11.14 -23.35 22.05
N THR A 63 10.51 -22.49 22.85
CA THR A 63 9.20 -22.75 23.45
C THR A 63 8.11 -22.87 22.39
N VAL A 64 8.06 -21.91 21.45
CA VAL A 64 7.12 -21.93 20.32
C VAL A 64 7.37 -23.16 19.45
N GLY A 65 8.63 -23.50 19.17
CA GLY A 65 9.03 -24.64 18.36
C GLY A 65 8.56 -25.97 18.93
N ARG A 66 8.67 -26.14 20.25
CA ARG A 66 8.13 -27.33 20.96
C ARG A 66 6.61 -27.46 20.79
N ILE A 67 5.88 -26.35 20.91
CA ILE A 67 4.41 -26.34 20.76
C ILE A 67 4.01 -26.63 19.31
N VAL A 68 4.67 -26.00 18.33
CA VAL A 68 4.43 -26.23 16.90
C VAL A 68 4.70 -27.70 16.55
N GLY A 69 5.84 -28.25 16.99
CA GLY A 69 6.19 -29.64 16.74
C GLY A 69 5.21 -30.62 17.38
N HIS A 70 4.76 -30.36 18.61
CA HIS A 70 3.72 -31.15 19.26
C HIS A 70 2.39 -31.11 18.47
N LYS A 71 1.96 -29.93 18.00
CA LYS A 71 0.72 -29.78 17.21
C LYS A 71 0.80 -30.49 15.85
N LEU A 72 1.98 -30.53 15.23
CA LEU A 72 2.22 -31.17 13.93
C LEU A 72 2.62 -32.65 14.04
N GLY A 73 2.95 -33.14 15.24
CA GLY A 73 3.48 -34.49 15.44
C GLY A 73 4.86 -34.70 14.81
N CYS A 74 5.68 -33.66 14.72
CA CYS A 74 6.99 -33.71 14.08
C CYS A 74 8.15 -33.48 15.05
N ARG A 75 9.36 -33.83 14.61
CA ARG A 75 10.58 -33.68 15.42
C ARG A 75 10.89 -32.21 15.65
N VAL A 76 11.24 -31.86 16.89
CA VAL A 76 11.71 -30.53 17.27
C VAL A 76 13.21 -30.61 17.50
N ILE A 77 13.93 -29.61 16.99
CA ILE A 77 15.38 -29.50 17.10
C ILE A 77 15.69 -28.09 17.56
N ASP A 78 16.38 -27.95 18.70
CA ASP A 78 17.00 -26.71 19.12
C ASP A 78 18.46 -26.70 18.65
N VAL A 79 18.86 -25.69 17.87
CA VAL A 79 20.22 -25.64 17.35
C VAL A 79 21.23 -25.50 18.49
N ASP A 80 20.92 -24.74 19.55
CA ASP A 80 21.85 -24.57 20.66
C ASP A 80 22.08 -25.92 21.35
N ASP A 81 21.01 -26.58 21.84
CA ASP A 81 21.11 -27.81 22.64
C ASP A 81 21.44 -29.06 21.77
N ASP A 82 20.71 -29.28 20.68
CA ASP A 82 20.73 -30.55 19.93
C ASP A 82 21.82 -30.60 18.84
N VAL A 83 22.38 -29.45 18.44
CA VAL A 83 23.38 -29.37 17.37
C VAL A 83 24.71 -28.83 17.89
N LEU A 84 24.73 -27.64 18.47
CA LEU A 84 25.97 -26.97 18.85
C LEU A 84 26.64 -27.65 20.04
N GLU A 85 25.93 -27.81 21.16
CA GLU A 85 26.51 -28.41 22.38
C GLU A 85 26.93 -29.87 22.15
N THR A 86 26.15 -30.61 21.37
CA THR A 86 26.49 -31.98 20.97
C THR A 86 27.73 -32.02 20.06
N THR A 87 27.90 -31.05 19.16
CA THR A 87 29.07 -30.99 18.25
C THR A 87 30.34 -30.56 18.97
N TRP A 88 30.23 -29.65 19.94
CA TRP A 88 31.39 -29.09 20.65
C TRP A 88 31.74 -29.83 21.94
N ASN A 89 30.81 -30.65 22.46
CA ASN A 89 30.94 -31.31 23.76
C ASN A 89 31.20 -30.32 24.90
N MET A 90 30.56 -29.15 24.84
CA MET A 90 30.55 -28.08 25.84
C MET A 90 29.37 -27.16 25.59
N SER A 91 28.98 -26.36 26.59
CA SER A 91 27.86 -25.45 26.46
C SER A 91 28.13 -24.31 25.47
N VAL A 92 27.06 -23.72 24.92
CA VAL A 92 27.17 -22.54 24.05
C VAL A 92 27.88 -21.37 24.75
N SER A 93 27.61 -21.18 26.04
CA SER A 93 28.23 -20.13 26.86
C SER A 93 29.74 -20.36 27.05
N GLU A 94 30.16 -21.59 27.36
CA GLU A 94 31.57 -21.96 27.46
C GLU A 94 32.28 -21.76 26.12
N LYS A 95 31.67 -22.17 25.01
CA LYS A 95 32.25 -21.98 23.69
C LYS A 95 32.45 -20.51 23.35
N LEU A 96 31.47 -19.65 23.66
CA LEU A 96 31.58 -18.21 23.46
C LEU A 96 32.71 -17.58 24.29
N GLN A 97 32.95 -18.09 25.50
CA GLN A 97 34.08 -17.65 26.33
C GLN A 97 35.43 -18.12 25.79
N ASP A 98 35.50 -19.34 25.26
CA ASP A 98 36.70 -19.97 24.67
C ASP A 98 37.19 -19.23 23.42
N VAL A 99 36.31 -19.00 22.44
CA VAL A 99 36.71 -18.46 21.12
C VAL A 99 36.40 -16.97 20.91
N GLY A 100 35.58 -16.37 21.76
CA GLY A 100 35.13 -14.98 21.64
C GLY A 100 34.11 -14.74 20.50
N SER A 101 33.47 -13.55 20.50
CA SER A 101 32.31 -13.24 19.65
C SER A 101 32.53 -13.45 18.15
N ARG A 102 33.69 -13.07 17.62
CA ARG A 102 33.95 -13.11 16.16
C ARG A 102 34.13 -14.54 15.66
N GLN A 103 34.93 -15.34 16.36
CA GLN A 103 35.19 -16.73 15.97
C GLN A 103 34.00 -17.63 16.28
N PHE A 104 33.19 -17.28 17.30
CA PHE A 104 31.97 -17.99 17.64
C PHE A 104 31.00 -18.09 16.46
N ILE A 105 30.75 -16.98 15.74
CA ILE A 105 29.84 -16.97 14.58
C ILE A 105 30.30 -17.95 13.48
N GLU A 106 31.61 -18.06 13.27
CA GLU A 106 32.19 -18.96 12.27
C GLU A 106 32.07 -20.43 12.69
N GLU A 107 32.39 -20.75 13.95
CA GLU A 107 32.25 -22.11 14.48
C GLU A 107 30.79 -22.58 14.54
N GLU A 108 29.88 -21.67 14.91
CA GLU A 108 28.43 -21.88 14.89
C GLU A 108 27.94 -22.16 13.46
N GLY A 109 28.40 -21.36 12.49
CA GLY A 109 28.12 -21.54 11.07
C GLY A 109 28.59 -22.89 10.53
N LYS A 110 29.81 -23.33 10.88
CA LYS A 110 30.37 -24.63 10.47
C LYS A 110 29.59 -25.81 11.04
N ALA A 111 29.15 -25.74 12.29
CA ALA A 111 28.34 -26.78 12.90
C ALA A 111 26.98 -26.89 12.18
N LEU A 112 26.33 -25.75 11.93
CA LEU A 112 25.03 -25.72 11.25
C LEU A 112 25.11 -26.17 9.77
N LEU A 113 26.23 -25.94 9.08
CA LEU A 113 26.47 -26.45 7.72
C LEU A 113 26.57 -27.98 7.64
N LYS A 114 26.97 -28.65 8.73
CA LYS A 114 27.04 -30.12 8.81
C LYS A 114 25.71 -30.74 9.25
N PHE A 115 24.81 -29.94 9.81
CA PHE A 115 23.51 -30.36 10.26
C PHE A 115 22.52 -30.49 9.10
N SER A 116 21.67 -31.52 9.13
CA SER A 116 20.58 -31.70 8.17
C SER A 116 19.38 -32.34 8.85
N ALA A 117 18.20 -31.85 8.53
CA ALA A 117 16.92 -32.39 8.99
C ALA A 117 15.86 -32.22 7.89
N SER A 118 14.78 -32.98 7.99
CA SER A 118 13.62 -32.91 7.10
C SER A 118 12.35 -33.09 7.93
N GLY A 119 11.27 -32.44 7.50
CA GLY A 119 9.97 -32.51 8.18
C GLY A 119 10.03 -32.12 9.66
N SER A 120 10.95 -31.24 10.06
CA SER A 120 11.22 -30.90 11.47
C SER A 120 10.95 -29.42 11.77
N VAL A 121 10.72 -29.10 13.04
CA VAL A 121 10.70 -27.72 13.54
C VAL A 121 12.07 -27.41 14.15
N ILE A 122 12.77 -26.44 13.58
CA ILE A 122 14.14 -26.09 13.95
C ILE A 122 14.12 -24.71 14.60
N SER A 123 14.60 -24.60 15.84
CA SER A 123 14.83 -23.31 16.51
C SER A 123 16.28 -22.90 16.33
N LEU A 124 16.52 -21.82 15.58
CA LEU A 124 17.87 -21.30 15.38
C LEU A 124 18.40 -20.63 16.65
N SER A 125 19.73 -20.56 16.78
CA SER A 125 20.36 -19.65 17.73
C SER A 125 20.07 -18.19 17.37
N GLY A 126 20.28 -17.29 18.33
CA GLY A 126 20.12 -15.85 18.08
C GLY A 126 21.15 -15.25 17.10
N SER A 127 22.30 -15.91 16.92
CA SER A 127 23.44 -15.46 16.10
C SER A 127 23.50 -16.13 14.72
N ASN A 128 22.83 -17.26 14.49
CA ASN A 128 22.86 -17.97 13.21
C ASN A 128 22.61 -17.06 11.99
N PRO A 129 21.65 -16.10 12.02
CA PRO A 129 21.40 -15.21 10.88
C PRO A 129 22.57 -14.33 10.44
N MET A 130 23.59 -14.19 11.28
CA MET A 130 24.81 -13.42 10.98
C MET A 130 25.79 -14.20 10.09
N HIS A 131 25.63 -15.52 9.95
CA HIS A 131 26.47 -16.36 9.11
C HIS A 131 25.74 -16.77 7.82
N ALA A 132 26.12 -16.17 6.68
CA ALA A 132 25.33 -16.26 5.46
C ALA A 132 25.27 -17.67 4.85
N ALA A 133 26.38 -18.41 4.86
CA ALA A 133 26.43 -19.74 4.24
C ALA A 133 25.55 -20.76 4.96
N SER A 134 25.50 -20.70 6.30
CA SER A 134 24.65 -21.60 7.09
C SER A 134 23.16 -21.25 6.94
N MET A 135 22.82 -19.96 6.84
CA MET A 135 21.44 -19.56 6.55
C MET A 135 20.98 -20.00 5.16
N GLN A 136 21.83 -19.90 4.14
CA GLN A 136 21.53 -20.44 2.80
C GLN A 136 21.28 -21.95 2.85
N HIS A 137 22.09 -22.68 3.62
CA HIS A 137 21.95 -24.11 3.81
C HIS A 137 20.61 -24.49 4.47
N VAL A 138 20.26 -23.84 5.58
CA VAL A 138 19.00 -24.11 6.29
C VAL A 138 17.77 -23.71 5.46
N LYS A 139 17.84 -22.56 4.78
CA LYS A 139 16.75 -22.05 3.93
C LYS A 139 16.47 -22.94 2.72
N LYS A 140 17.46 -23.69 2.22
CA LYS A 140 17.28 -24.59 1.06
C LYS A 140 16.15 -25.60 1.25
N ASN A 141 15.97 -26.10 2.49
CA ASN A 141 14.99 -27.12 2.84
C ASN A 141 14.05 -26.68 3.97
N GLY A 142 13.87 -25.37 4.18
CA GLY A 142 13.09 -24.87 5.30
C GLY A 142 12.45 -23.51 5.05
N ILE A 143 11.25 -23.33 5.57
CA ILE A 143 10.54 -22.06 5.59
C ILE A 143 11.01 -21.26 6.81
N VAL A 144 11.67 -20.13 6.60
CA VAL A 144 12.23 -19.32 7.69
C VAL A 144 11.17 -18.35 8.23
N VAL A 145 10.71 -18.61 9.46
CA VAL A 145 9.70 -17.81 10.16
C VAL A 145 10.38 -16.89 11.17
N TYR A 146 10.23 -15.58 10.97
CA TYR A 146 10.75 -14.57 11.90
C TYR A 146 9.72 -14.22 12.97
N LEU A 147 10.05 -14.50 14.24
CA LEU A 147 9.27 -14.09 15.40
C LEU A 147 9.62 -12.63 15.76
N ASP A 148 8.77 -11.70 15.31
CA ASP A 148 8.98 -10.26 15.48
C ASP A 148 8.39 -9.76 16.81
N VAL A 149 9.19 -9.90 17.86
CA VAL A 149 8.85 -9.55 19.25
C VAL A 149 9.30 -8.12 19.58
N PRO A 150 8.53 -7.34 20.39
CA PRO A 150 8.96 -6.02 20.84
C PRO A 150 10.33 -6.07 21.53
N THR A 151 11.18 -5.09 21.23
CA THR A 151 12.53 -4.99 21.84
C THR A 151 12.46 -4.92 23.36
N ARG A 152 11.45 -4.25 23.92
CA ARG A 152 11.23 -4.17 25.37
C ARG A 152 10.99 -5.57 25.97
N ASP A 153 10.03 -6.31 25.43
CA ASP A 153 9.72 -7.68 25.89
C ASP A 153 10.93 -8.61 25.79
N ILE A 154 11.77 -8.45 24.76
CA ILE A 154 13.01 -9.20 24.64
C ILE A 154 13.97 -8.87 25.80
N ILE A 155 14.20 -7.58 26.07
CA ILE A 155 15.08 -7.13 27.16
C ILE A 155 14.58 -7.65 28.51
N ASP A 156 13.29 -7.46 28.81
CA ASP A 156 12.67 -7.90 30.07
C ASP A 156 12.84 -9.42 30.27
N ARG A 157 12.69 -10.22 29.20
CA ARG A 157 12.90 -11.68 29.25
C ARG A 157 14.36 -12.06 29.47
N LEU A 158 15.30 -11.37 28.82
CA LEU A 158 16.72 -11.64 28.98
C LEU A 158 17.22 -11.33 30.40
N GLU A 159 16.72 -10.26 31.01
CA GLU A 159 16.99 -9.92 32.41
C GLU A 159 16.46 -11.00 33.36
N LEU A 160 15.23 -11.47 33.16
CA LEU A 160 14.64 -12.56 33.96
C LEU A 160 15.41 -13.88 33.81
N MET A 161 15.93 -14.17 32.62
CA MET A 161 16.72 -15.36 32.34
C MET A 161 18.17 -15.28 32.82
N LYS A 162 18.62 -14.13 33.35
CA LYS A 162 20.02 -13.87 33.78
C LYS A 162 21.02 -14.18 32.66
N VAL A 163 20.69 -13.78 31.43
CA VAL A 163 21.59 -13.95 30.29
C VAL A 163 22.63 -12.82 30.32
N ASP A 164 23.82 -13.12 30.83
CA ASP A 164 24.86 -12.12 31.08
C ASP A 164 25.76 -11.82 29.86
N ARG A 165 25.67 -12.63 28.78
CA ARG A 165 26.49 -12.44 27.57
C ARG A 165 25.80 -12.92 26.29
N ILE A 166 25.65 -12.02 25.33
CA ILE A 166 25.19 -12.29 23.96
C ILE A 166 26.31 -11.95 22.96
N VAL A 167 26.42 -12.68 21.85
CA VAL A 167 27.43 -12.41 20.81
C VAL A 167 27.37 -10.94 20.35
N GLY A 168 28.50 -10.23 20.44
CA GLY A 168 28.60 -8.80 20.12
C GLY A 168 28.31 -7.84 21.29
N GLN A 169 28.11 -8.36 22.51
CA GLN A 169 28.03 -7.55 23.74
C GLN A 169 29.44 -7.19 24.22
N ASP A 170 30.02 -6.15 23.60
CA ASP A 170 31.27 -5.52 24.04
C ASP A 170 31.00 -4.46 25.12
N SER A 171 32.03 -4.10 25.91
CA SER A 171 31.89 -3.12 26.99
C SER A 171 31.41 -1.76 26.45
N GLY A 172 30.25 -1.30 26.91
CA GLY A 172 29.68 0.01 26.58
C GLY A 172 28.58 0.01 25.49
N ILE A 173 28.25 -1.12 24.88
CA ILE A 173 27.14 -1.23 23.92
C ILE A 173 25.87 -1.71 24.64
N SER A 174 24.75 -0.99 24.48
CA SER A 174 23.49 -1.38 25.11
C SER A 174 22.86 -2.60 24.41
N MET A 175 22.07 -3.40 25.14
CA MET A 175 21.33 -4.53 24.55
C MET A 175 20.40 -4.06 23.41
N ARG A 176 19.82 -2.87 23.55
CA ARG A 176 18.99 -2.25 22.51
C ARG A 176 19.76 -2.06 21.20
N ASP A 177 21.00 -1.56 21.28
CA ASP A 177 21.83 -1.33 20.10
C ASP A 177 22.22 -2.64 19.41
N ILE A 178 22.52 -3.69 20.21
CA ILE A 178 22.81 -5.04 19.69
C ILE A 178 21.59 -5.59 18.94
N LEU A 179 20.40 -5.52 19.54
CA LEU A 179 19.16 -6.00 18.92
C LEU A 179 18.83 -5.22 17.65
N GLN A 180 19.04 -3.91 17.66
CA GLN A 180 18.86 -3.05 16.49
C GLN A 180 19.83 -3.42 15.37
N PHE A 181 21.12 -3.61 15.69
CA PHE A 181 22.13 -4.05 14.74
C PHE A 181 21.80 -5.43 14.15
N ARG A 182 21.27 -6.35 14.95
CA ARG A 182 20.90 -7.70 14.49
C ARG A 182 19.68 -7.73 13.57
N LYS A 183 18.79 -6.75 13.67
CA LYS A 183 17.55 -6.67 12.87
C LYS A 183 17.81 -6.75 11.36
N GLN A 184 18.92 -6.18 10.87
CA GLN A 184 19.29 -6.26 9.44
C GLN A 184 19.51 -7.70 8.96
N PHE A 185 20.08 -8.56 9.81
CA PHE A 185 20.32 -9.96 9.47
C PHE A 185 19.01 -10.75 9.50
N TYR A 186 18.15 -10.52 10.50
CA TYR A 186 16.82 -11.13 10.52
C TYR A 186 16.02 -10.74 9.29
N LYS A 187 16.03 -9.45 8.90
CA LYS A 187 15.34 -8.95 7.70
C LYS A 187 15.81 -9.62 6.41
N LYS A 188 17.04 -10.12 6.36
CA LYS A 188 17.63 -10.73 5.16
C LYS A 188 17.10 -12.13 4.86
N TRP A 189 16.79 -12.91 5.89
CA TRP A 189 16.65 -14.36 5.74
C TRP A 189 15.24 -14.89 5.81
N TYR A 190 14.31 -14.18 6.45
CA TYR A 190 12.95 -14.69 6.64
C TYR A 190 12.17 -14.76 5.34
N ASP A 191 11.30 -15.77 5.28
CA ASP A 191 10.28 -15.93 4.25
C ASP A 191 8.95 -15.35 4.73
N ILE A 192 8.66 -15.50 6.03
CA ILE A 192 7.41 -15.08 6.64
C ILE A 192 7.67 -14.44 8.01
N ARG A 193 6.93 -13.39 8.32
CA ARG A 193 6.97 -12.69 9.62
C ARG A 193 5.75 -13.05 10.46
N VAL A 194 5.98 -13.34 11.73
CA VAL A 194 4.93 -13.44 12.76
C VAL A 194 5.08 -12.27 13.73
N LEU A 195 4.13 -11.33 13.67
CA LEU A 195 4.06 -10.21 14.60
C LEU A 195 3.58 -10.71 15.97
N CYS A 196 4.48 -10.64 16.95
CA CYS A 196 4.20 -10.99 18.32
C CYS A 196 3.77 -9.71 19.06
N ALA A 197 2.48 -9.59 19.36
CA ALA A 197 2.01 -8.51 20.22
C ALA A 197 2.51 -8.73 21.67
N GLY A 198 2.60 -7.64 22.44
CA GLY A 198 2.95 -7.73 23.85
C GLY A 198 1.96 -8.59 24.63
N GLY A 199 2.47 -9.45 25.51
CA GLY A 199 1.65 -10.31 26.38
C GLY A 199 1.02 -11.53 25.73
N LEU A 200 1.32 -11.86 24.47
CA LEU A 200 0.86 -13.13 23.86
C LEU A 200 1.53 -14.34 24.52
N THR A 201 0.77 -15.42 24.73
CA THR A 201 1.33 -16.71 25.19
C THR A 201 2.06 -17.42 24.04
N ALA A 202 2.93 -18.37 24.39
CA ALA A 202 3.67 -19.14 23.40
C ALA A 202 2.72 -19.99 22.51
N GLU A 203 1.58 -20.43 23.05
CA GLU A 203 0.55 -21.16 22.30
C GLU A 203 -0.06 -20.30 21.20
N VAL A 204 -0.42 -19.05 21.52
CA VAL A 204 -0.98 -18.11 20.52
C VAL A 204 0.04 -17.77 19.46
N VAL A 205 1.31 -17.59 19.84
CA VAL A 205 2.39 -17.36 18.86
C VAL A 205 2.59 -18.60 17.98
N ALA A 206 2.52 -19.81 18.54
CA ALA A 206 2.59 -21.05 17.78
C ALA A 206 1.43 -21.21 16.77
N ASP A 207 0.19 -20.82 17.15
CA ASP A 207 -0.94 -20.80 16.23
C ASP A 207 -0.71 -19.81 15.08
N LYS A 208 -0.21 -18.61 15.39
CA LYS A 208 0.17 -17.64 14.35
C LYS A 208 1.26 -18.16 13.42
N VAL A 209 2.23 -18.92 13.92
CA VAL A 209 3.26 -19.56 13.08
C VAL A 209 2.60 -20.56 12.12
N LEU A 210 1.70 -21.41 12.62
CA LEU A 210 1.00 -22.39 11.79
C LEU A 210 0.15 -21.71 10.71
N ASP A 211 -0.60 -20.66 11.07
CA ASP A 211 -1.40 -19.88 10.12
C ASP A 211 -0.53 -19.19 9.06
N ALA A 212 0.61 -18.64 9.47
CA ALA A 212 1.55 -17.99 8.58
C ALA A 212 2.20 -18.99 7.59
N VAL A 213 2.62 -20.16 8.07
CA VAL A 213 3.18 -21.23 7.22
C VAL A 213 2.11 -21.76 6.26
N LYS A 214 0.88 -21.95 6.74
CA LYS A 214 -0.25 -22.37 5.90
C LYS A 214 -0.52 -21.36 4.78
N ARG A 215 -0.55 -20.06 5.10
CA ARG A 215 -0.70 -18.99 4.10
C ARG A 215 0.42 -19.05 3.05
N TYR A 216 1.68 -19.19 3.49
CA TYR A 216 2.84 -19.23 2.60
C TYR A 216 2.79 -20.38 1.59
N GLN A 217 2.21 -21.51 1.99
CA GLN A 217 2.05 -22.68 1.11
C GLN A 217 0.82 -22.57 0.22
N ASP A 218 -0.22 -21.86 0.67
CA ASP A 218 -1.48 -21.65 -0.05
C ASP A 218 -1.39 -20.45 -1.03
N SER A 219 -0.29 -20.36 -1.79
CA SER A 219 -0.03 -19.22 -2.68
C SER A 219 -1.07 -19.06 -3.79
N GLU A 220 -1.65 -20.16 -4.25
CA GLU A 220 -2.66 -20.18 -5.33
C GLU A 220 -3.99 -19.51 -4.95
N SER A 221 -4.16 -19.21 -3.66
CA SER A 221 -5.41 -18.68 -3.11
C SER A 221 -5.41 -17.16 -2.92
N GLU A 222 -4.26 -16.49 -3.05
CA GLU A 222 -4.13 -15.03 -2.95
C GLU A 222 -4.24 -14.39 -4.34
N THR A 223 -5.46 -14.39 -4.85
CA THR A 223 -5.80 -13.96 -6.20
C THR A 223 -6.43 -12.57 -6.22
N PHE A 224 -6.44 -11.97 -7.41
CA PHE A 224 -7.09 -10.72 -7.73
C PHE A 224 -8.23 -10.95 -8.71
N ILE A 225 -9.33 -10.23 -8.50
CA ILE A 225 -10.49 -10.18 -9.41
C ILE A 225 -10.75 -8.74 -9.84
N SER A 226 -11.48 -8.59 -10.96
CA SER A 226 -12.02 -7.30 -11.37
C SER A 226 -13.21 -6.92 -10.50
N THR A 227 -13.38 -5.62 -10.22
CA THR A 227 -14.60 -5.06 -9.60
C THR A 227 -15.87 -5.29 -10.42
N ARG A 228 -15.75 -5.69 -11.69
CA ARG A 228 -16.87 -6.02 -12.60
C ARG A 228 -17.02 -7.51 -12.84
N HIS A 229 -16.22 -8.33 -12.18
CA HIS A 229 -16.27 -9.78 -12.32
C HIS A 229 -17.61 -10.34 -11.82
N THR A 230 -18.29 -11.10 -12.66
CA THR A 230 -19.53 -11.81 -12.30
C THR A 230 -19.24 -13.29 -12.06
N ARG A 231 -19.58 -13.77 -10.87
CA ARG A 231 -19.56 -15.20 -10.54
C ARG A 231 -20.78 -15.86 -11.18
N SER A 232 -20.69 -16.24 -12.46
CA SER A 232 -21.74 -17.07 -13.09
C SER A 232 -21.51 -18.54 -12.75
N GLU A 233 -22.53 -19.21 -12.20
CA GLU A 233 -22.54 -20.66 -11.99
C GLU A 233 -22.53 -21.47 -13.31
N MET A 234 -22.69 -20.81 -14.48
CA MET A 234 -22.85 -21.46 -15.78
C MET A 234 -21.80 -21.08 -16.85
N CYS A 235 -20.70 -20.40 -16.49
CA CYS A 235 -19.65 -20.08 -17.46
C CYS A 235 -18.29 -20.62 -17.02
N GLU A 236 -17.93 -21.80 -17.54
CA GLU A 236 -16.59 -22.41 -17.48
C GLU A 236 -15.51 -21.62 -18.27
N GLN A 237 -15.74 -20.35 -18.59
CA GLN A 237 -14.64 -19.47 -18.95
C GLN A 237 -14.02 -18.95 -17.65
N LYS A 238 -13.21 -19.80 -17.01
CA LYS A 238 -12.23 -19.35 -16.01
C LYS A 238 -11.39 -18.26 -16.68
N GLY A 239 -11.71 -16.99 -16.43
CA GLY A 239 -10.78 -15.90 -16.68
C GLY A 239 -9.45 -16.28 -16.04
N SER A 240 -8.33 -16.01 -16.72
CA SER A 240 -7.01 -16.38 -16.20
C SER A 240 -6.86 -15.83 -14.79
N VAL A 241 -6.59 -16.71 -13.82
CA VAL A 241 -6.30 -16.33 -12.43
C VAL A 241 -5.21 -15.25 -12.44
N LYS A 242 -5.43 -14.16 -11.70
CA LYS A 242 -4.47 -13.05 -11.58
C LYS A 242 -3.91 -13.05 -10.17
N TYR A 243 -2.59 -12.93 -10.04
CA TYR A 243 -1.90 -12.69 -8.78
C TYR A 243 -1.49 -11.23 -8.68
N PHE A 244 -0.75 -10.88 -7.63
CA PHE A 244 -0.31 -9.50 -7.43
C PHE A 244 0.54 -9.01 -8.61
N THR A 245 1.44 -9.87 -9.12
CA THR A 245 2.30 -9.54 -10.27
C THR A 245 1.49 -9.11 -11.49
N GLU A 246 0.47 -9.87 -11.87
CA GLU A 246 -0.35 -9.54 -13.05
C GLU A 246 -1.21 -8.30 -12.79
N ALA A 247 -1.78 -8.15 -11.60
CA ALA A 247 -2.58 -6.97 -11.26
C ALA A 247 -1.76 -5.66 -11.33
N VAL A 248 -0.47 -5.72 -10.99
CA VAL A 248 0.46 -4.57 -11.10
C VAL A 248 0.86 -4.31 -12.55
N VAL A 249 1.13 -5.34 -13.35
CA VAL A 249 1.57 -5.20 -14.74
C VAL A 249 0.44 -4.73 -15.65
N GLU A 250 -0.76 -5.33 -15.51
CA GLU A 250 -1.95 -5.00 -16.32
C GLU A 250 -2.57 -3.67 -15.91
N GLY A 251 -2.65 -3.39 -14.61
CA GLY A 251 -3.19 -2.14 -14.05
C GLY A 251 -4.71 -1.98 -14.15
N LEU A 252 -5.30 -2.25 -15.33
CA LEU A 252 -6.74 -2.27 -15.60
C LEU A 252 -7.16 -3.67 -16.03
N ALA A 253 -8.29 -4.18 -15.54
CA ALA A 253 -8.80 -5.48 -15.99
C ALA A 253 -9.38 -5.41 -17.41
N SER A 254 -9.43 -6.53 -18.10
CA SER A 254 -9.89 -6.63 -19.50
C SER A 254 -11.36 -6.25 -19.70
N ASP A 255 -12.19 -6.38 -18.66
CA ASP A 255 -13.60 -5.94 -18.64
C ASP A 255 -13.78 -4.44 -18.33
N GLY A 256 -12.67 -3.69 -18.23
CA GLY A 256 -12.65 -2.28 -17.89
C GLY A 256 -12.82 -1.99 -16.40
N GLY A 257 -12.95 -3.02 -15.55
CA GLY A 257 -12.97 -2.89 -14.09
C GLY A 257 -11.59 -2.76 -13.47
N LEU A 258 -11.57 -2.62 -12.14
CA LEU A 258 -10.37 -2.40 -11.34
C LEU A 258 -10.00 -3.64 -10.53
N PHE A 259 -8.71 -3.97 -10.43
CA PHE A 259 -8.29 -5.10 -9.60
C PHE A 259 -8.50 -4.84 -8.10
N VAL A 260 -8.98 -5.88 -7.40
CA VAL A 260 -9.13 -6.00 -5.95
C VAL A 260 -8.80 -7.43 -5.49
N PRO A 261 -8.34 -7.65 -4.24
CA PRO A 261 -8.09 -8.99 -3.72
C PRO A 261 -9.38 -9.81 -3.61
N GLU A 262 -9.40 -11.04 -4.09
CA GLU A 262 -10.59 -11.90 -4.08
C GLU A 262 -11.04 -12.28 -2.68
N LYS A 263 -10.09 -12.57 -1.78
CA LYS A 263 -10.35 -12.89 -0.37
C LYS A 263 -10.70 -11.67 0.49
N GLY A 264 -10.74 -10.47 -0.10
CA GLY A 264 -10.95 -9.22 0.63
C GLY A 264 -9.66 -8.63 1.22
N LEU A 265 -9.82 -7.56 2.00
CA LEU A 265 -8.68 -6.86 2.60
C LEU A 265 -8.13 -7.65 3.80
N PRO A 266 -6.81 -7.78 3.96
CA PRO A 266 -6.21 -8.36 5.16
C PRO A 266 -6.52 -7.49 6.38
N THR A 267 -6.47 -8.07 7.57
CA THR A 267 -6.69 -7.34 8.83
C THR A 267 -5.52 -7.52 9.78
N PHE A 268 -5.38 -6.58 10.72
CA PHE A 268 -4.45 -6.66 11.83
C PHE A 268 -5.24 -6.62 13.13
N THR A 269 -4.82 -7.41 14.10
CA THR A 269 -5.33 -7.32 15.47
C THR A 269 -4.86 -6.03 16.14
N ALA A 270 -5.57 -5.58 17.18
CA ALA A 270 -5.18 -4.41 17.98
C ALA A 270 -3.73 -4.49 18.48
N GLY A 271 -3.32 -5.67 18.98
CA GLY A 271 -1.95 -5.89 19.45
C GLY A 271 -0.89 -5.84 18.34
N GLU A 272 -1.23 -6.25 17.12
CA GLU A 272 -0.31 -6.13 15.97
C GLU A 272 -0.18 -4.69 15.50
N TRP A 273 -1.25 -3.89 15.53
CA TRP A 273 -1.14 -2.45 15.28
C TRP A 273 -0.32 -1.74 16.36
N GLN A 274 -0.54 -2.08 17.63
CA GLN A 274 0.26 -1.56 18.75
C GLN A 274 1.75 -1.90 18.61
N ARG A 275 2.09 -3.10 18.12
CA ARG A 275 3.47 -3.50 17.80
C ARG A 275 4.14 -2.54 16.80
N LEU A 276 3.37 -1.83 15.97
CA LEU A 276 3.87 -0.91 14.94
C LEU A 276 3.93 0.55 15.39
N VAL A 277 3.53 0.90 16.61
CA VAL A 277 3.57 2.28 17.13
C VAL A 277 4.99 2.84 17.10
N GLU A 278 5.97 2.08 17.62
CA GLU A 278 7.39 2.48 17.64
C GLU A 278 8.13 2.25 16.30
N ALA A 279 7.47 1.65 15.31
CA ALA A 279 8.09 1.32 14.03
C ALA A 279 8.23 2.57 13.15
N THR A 280 9.33 2.66 12.39
CA THR A 280 9.52 3.74 11.41
C THR A 280 8.53 3.59 10.25
N TYR A 281 8.36 4.66 9.44
CA TYR A 281 7.51 4.59 8.25
C TYR A 281 7.90 3.43 7.31
N ILE A 282 9.20 3.23 7.10
CA ILE A 282 9.76 2.15 6.27
C ILE A 282 9.38 0.77 6.83
N GLU A 283 9.48 0.59 8.16
CA GLU A 283 9.12 -0.67 8.80
C GLU A 283 7.62 -0.94 8.76
N ARG A 284 6.79 0.09 9.00
CA ARG A 284 5.34 0.01 8.83
C ARG A 284 4.97 -0.33 7.39
N ALA A 285 5.63 0.30 6.41
CA ALA A 285 5.42 0.03 5.00
C ALA A 285 5.70 -1.44 4.66
N GLN A 286 6.86 -1.96 5.05
CA GLN A 286 7.22 -3.36 4.83
C GLN A 286 6.19 -4.32 5.42
N VAL A 287 5.84 -4.15 6.70
CA VAL A 287 4.90 -5.03 7.40
C VAL A 287 3.49 -4.98 6.80
N ILE A 288 3.01 -3.79 6.44
CA ILE A 288 1.69 -3.63 5.82
C ILE A 288 1.67 -4.29 4.44
N LEU A 289 2.71 -4.08 3.62
CA LEU A 289 2.79 -4.65 2.28
C LEU A 289 2.89 -6.19 2.29
N GLU A 290 3.59 -6.79 3.26
CA GLU A 290 3.67 -8.25 3.45
C GLU A 290 2.30 -8.94 3.66
N ARG A 291 1.28 -8.19 4.09
CA ARG A 291 -0.10 -8.72 4.21
C ARG A 291 -0.88 -8.70 2.90
N PHE A 292 -0.44 -7.91 1.92
CA PHE A 292 -1.09 -7.78 0.61
C PHE A 292 -0.34 -8.50 -0.51
N ILE A 293 0.95 -8.76 -0.31
CA ILE A 293 1.84 -9.34 -1.31
C ILE A 293 2.31 -10.69 -0.78
N HIS A 294 1.96 -11.76 -1.49
CA HIS A 294 2.39 -13.10 -1.13
C HIS A 294 3.90 -13.24 -1.38
N PRO A 295 4.67 -13.96 -0.54
CA PRO A 295 6.11 -14.17 -0.77
C PRO A 295 6.47 -14.88 -2.09
N ALA A 296 5.51 -15.59 -2.69
CA ALA A 296 5.63 -16.17 -4.03
C ALA A 296 5.62 -15.11 -5.15
N ASP A 297 4.91 -14.00 -4.96
CA ASP A 297 4.96 -12.84 -5.86
C ASP A 297 6.26 -12.08 -5.66
N ILE A 298 6.52 -11.63 -4.43
CA ILE A 298 7.72 -10.88 -4.06
C ILE A 298 8.24 -11.38 -2.70
N PRO A 299 9.44 -12.00 -2.64
CA PRO A 299 10.03 -12.43 -1.39
C PRO A 299 10.20 -11.27 -0.40
N ALA A 300 9.98 -11.53 0.89
CA ALA A 300 9.93 -10.48 1.91
C ALA A 300 11.20 -9.61 2.00
N PHE A 301 12.38 -10.23 1.83
CA PHE A 301 13.65 -9.48 1.74
C PHE A 301 13.66 -8.51 0.56
N LYS A 302 13.21 -8.95 -0.62
CA LYS A 302 13.21 -8.12 -1.83
C LYS A 302 12.20 -6.99 -1.74
N LEU A 303 11.03 -7.26 -1.14
CA LEU A 303 10.04 -6.23 -0.82
C LEU A 303 10.64 -5.18 0.13
N GLY A 304 11.40 -5.61 1.15
CA GLY A 304 12.14 -4.72 2.05
C GLY A 304 13.12 -3.81 1.31
N GLU A 305 13.96 -4.35 0.43
CA GLU A 305 14.90 -3.55 -0.39
C GLU A 305 14.16 -2.50 -1.22
N ILE A 306 13.04 -2.89 -1.86
CA ILE A 306 12.23 -1.99 -2.68
C ILE A 306 11.64 -0.85 -1.83
N VAL A 307 11.15 -1.13 -0.63
CA VAL A 307 10.60 -0.13 0.30
C VAL A 307 11.68 0.83 0.80
N GLU A 308 12.87 0.33 1.12
CA GLU A 308 14.00 1.14 1.58
C GLU A 308 14.51 2.09 0.47
N ILE A 309 14.55 1.62 -0.78
CA ILE A 309 14.89 2.47 -1.94
C ILE A 309 13.82 3.54 -2.17
N ALA A 310 12.53 3.18 -2.05
CA ALA A 310 11.42 4.08 -2.31
C ALA A 310 11.32 5.23 -1.31
N TYR A 311 11.53 4.96 -0.02
CA TYR A 311 11.32 5.89 1.09
C TYR A 311 12.63 6.24 1.81
N GLY A 312 13.63 6.66 1.07
CA GLY A 312 14.95 7.00 1.58
C GLY A 312 15.27 8.49 1.48
N GLU A 313 16.50 8.80 1.06
CA GLU A 313 17.04 10.16 0.98
C GLU A 313 16.37 11.04 -0.09
N ASN A 314 15.58 10.45 -0.99
CA ASN A 314 14.74 11.16 -1.94
C ASN A 314 13.60 11.96 -1.26
N PHE A 315 13.28 11.64 -0.01
CA PHE A 315 12.35 12.42 0.81
C PHE A 315 13.11 13.43 1.68
N THR A 316 12.63 14.68 1.69
CA THR A 316 13.22 15.78 2.47
C THR A 316 12.98 15.68 3.98
N CYS A 317 12.12 14.75 4.42
CA CYS A 317 11.81 14.49 5.82
C CYS A 317 12.02 13.01 6.12
N SER A 318 12.81 12.67 7.14
CA SER A 318 13.08 11.28 7.54
C SER A 318 11.84 10.54 8.06
N LYS A 319 10.81 11.26 8.52
CA LYS A 319 9.50 10.68 8.87
C LYS A 319 8.65 10.33 7.64
N ILE A 320 9.07 10.74 6.44
CA ILE A 320 8.42 10.52 5.14
C ILE A 320 7.06 11.25 4.99
N ALA A 321 6.13 11.00 5.91
CA ALA A 321 4.80 11.60 5.99
C ALA A 321 4.50 12.10 7.42
N PRO A 322 5.16 13.17 7.90
CA PRO A 322 4.99 13.63 9.27
C PRO A 322 3.59 14.22 9.53
N LEU A 323 3.12 14.02 10.76
CA LEU A 323 1.99 14.76 11.31
C LEU A 323 2.46 16.07 11.95
N ARG A 324 1.66 17.11 11.73
CA ARG A 324 1.88 18.44 12.32
C ARG A 324 0.60 18.96 12.96
N TYR A 325 0.69 19.36 14.22
CA TYR A 325 -0.41 20.08 14.87
C TYR A 325 -0.69 21.41 14.15
N LEU A 326 -1.96 21.68 13.86
CA LEU A 326 -2.40 22.95 13.27
C LEU A 326 -3.05 23.85 14.32
N THR A 327 -4.20 23.43 14.84
CA THR A 327 -4.98 24.15 15.86
C THR A 327 -6.08 23.28 16.44
N GLY A 328 -6.41 23.44 17.72
CA GLY A 328 -7.46 22.67 18.39
C GLY A 328 -7.24 21.17 18.27
N ASN A 329 -8.18 20.45 17.67
CA ASN A 329 -8.08 19.00 17.42
C ASN A 329 -7.69 18.67 15.96
N GLN A 330 -7.05 19.60 15.26
CA GLN A 330 -6.70 19.46 13.85
C GLN A 330 -5.20 19.24 13.65
N PHE A 331 -4.88 18.22 12.85
CA PHE A 331 -3.52 17.84 12.50
C PHE A 331 -3.37 17.80 10.98
N LEU A 332 -2.29 18.32 10.43
CA LEU A 332 -1.92 18.18 9.03
C LEU A 332 -1.07 16.93 8.84
N LEU A 333 -1.45 16.07 7.90
CA LEU A 333 -0.58 15.01 7.39
C LEU A 333 0.17 15.57 6.18
N GLU A 334 1.44 15.95 6.38
CA GLU A 334 2.28 16.54 5.34
C GLU A 334 2.75 15.46 4.36
N LEU A 335 2.11 15.35 3.19
CA LEU A 335 2.40 14.32 2.18
C LEU A 335 3.27 14.84 1.02
N PHE A 336 3.91 15.99 1.18
CA PHE A 336 4.60 16.68 0.09
C PHE A 336 6.14 16.71 0.25
N HIS A 337 6.71 15.86 1.10
CA HIS A 337 8.15 15.83 1.34
C HIS A 337 8.94 15.03 0.29
N GLY A 338 8.26 14.33 -0.60
CA GLY A 338 8.88 13.61 -1.72
C GLY A 338 9.45 14.53 -2.79
N PRO A 339 10.16 13.97 -3.79
CA PRO A 339 10.96 14.75 -4.74
C PRO A 339 10.15 15.74 -5.59
N THR A 340 8.84 15.51 -5.77
CA THR A 340 7.98 16.34 -6.63
C THR A 340 6.98 17.19 -5.86
N ALA A 341 7.13 17.26 -4.54
CA ALA A 341 6.37 18.10 -3.63
C ALA A 341 4.85 17.81 -3.64
N SER A 342 4.47 16.53 -3.81
CA SER A 342 3.07 16.10 -3.78
C SER A 342 2.89 14.70 -3.21
N PHE A 343 1.69 14.40 -2.69
CA PHE A 343 1.35 13.10 -2.12
C PHE A 343 1.51 11.92 -3.08
N LYS A 344 1.55 12.20 -4.38
CA LYS A 344 1.71 11.19 -5.41
C LYS A 344 3.08 10.52 -5.32
N ASP A 345 4.07 11.19 -4.74
CA ASP A 345 5.42 10.65 -4.50
C ASP A 345 5.36 9.41 -3.60
N LEU A 346 4.48 9.38 -2.58
CA LEU A 346 4.39 8.22 -1.68
C LEU A 346 4.06 6.94 -2.43
N ALA A 347 3.25 7.02 -3.48
CA ALA A 347 2.95 5.87 -4.33
C ALA A 347 3.97 5.68 -5.46
N LEU A 348 4.38 6.77 -6.10
CA LEU A 348 5.17 6.73 -7.33
C LEU A 348 6.68 6.62 -7.12
N GLN A 349 7.16 6.70 -5.89
CA GLN A 349 8.52 6.28 -5.55
C GLN A 349 8.60 4.78 -5.25
N LEU A 350 7.48 4.10 -5.00
CA LEU A 350 7.43 2.66 -4.71
C LEU A 350 6.96 1.85 -5.94
N MET A 351 5.89 2.30 -6.59
CA MET A 351 5.26 1.59 -7.72
C MET A 351 6.22 1.27 -8.88
N PRO A 352 7.13 2.16 -9.32
CA PRO A 352 8.05 1.82 -10.40
C PRO A 352 8.96 0.63 -10.07
N HIS A 353 9.44 0.51 -8.84
CA HIS A 353 10.29 -0.60 -8.42
C HIS A 353 9.52 -1.92 -8.31
N LEU A 354 8.28 -1.87 -7.81
CA LEU A 354 7.38 -3.03 -7.84
C LEU A 354 7.10 -3.45 -9.29
N PHE A 355 6.76 -2.50 -10.16
CA PHE A 355 6.51 -2.74 -11.57
C PHE A 355 7.72 -3.37 -12.26
N ALA A 356 8.91 -2.78 -12.07
CA ALA A 356 10.16 -3.32 -12.62
C ALA A 356 10.45 -4.74 -12.15
N TYR A 357 10.13 -5.07 -10.90
CA TYR A 357 10.26 -6.42 -10.39
C TYR A 357 9.26 -7.39 -11.05
N CYS A 358 8.00 -6.98 -11.23
CA CYS A 358 6.93 -7.83 -11.76
C CYS A 358 7.00 -8.03 -13.28
N VAL A 359 7.54 -7.08 -14.04
CA VAL A 359 7.57 -7.20 -15.50
C VAL A 359 8.60 -8.23 -15.99
N PRO A 360 8.26 -9.09 -16.99
CA PRO A 360 9.19 -10.04 -17.59
C PRO A 360 10.49 -9.40 -18.07
N LYS A 361 11.63 -10.03 -17.75
CA LYS A 361 12.97 -9.47 -18.02
C LYS A 361 13.31 -9.29 -19.51
N ARG A 362 12.61 -9.99 -20.41
CA ARG A 362 12.87 -9.98 -21.87
C ARG A 362 11.91 -9.09 -22.66
N CYS A 363 10.96 -8.43 -21.99
CA CYS A 363 9.97 -7.59 -22.64
C CYS A 363 10.26 -6.12 -22.35
N ASN A 364 10.12 -5.29 -23.37
CA ASN A 364 10.16 -3.84 -23.21
C ASN A 364 8.77 -3.34 -22.79
N TYR A 365 8.73 -2.32 -21.93
CA TYR A 365 7.50 -1.71 -21.46
C TYR A 365 7.56 -0.19 -21.67
N LEU A 366 6.55 0.34 -22.36
CA LEU A 366 6.32 1.77 -22.43
C LEU A 366 5.11 2.14 -21.57
N VAL A 367 5.37 2.92 -20.53
CA VAL A 367 4.35 3.40 -19.59
C VAL A 367 3.76 4.72 -20.10
N LEU A 368 2.46 4.73 -20.36
CA LEU A 368 1.74 5.92 -20.82
C LEU A 368 0.95 6.54 -19.67
N VAL A 369 1.07 7.85 -19.50
CA VAL A 369 0.39 8.60 -18.42
C VAL A 369 -0.26 9.86 -18.96
N ALA A 370 -1.53 10.08 -18.62
CA ALA A 370 -2.19 11.38 -18.78
C ALA A 370 -2.17 12.09 -17.43
N THR A 371 -1.89 13.40 -17.41
CA THR A 371 -1.80 14.16 -16.17
C THR A 371 -2.35 15.57 -16.28
N SER A 372 -2.92 16.07 -15.19
CA SER A 372 -3.26 17.48 -14.96
C SER A 372 -2.16 18.25 -14.19
N GLY A 373 -0.99 17.63 -14.02
CA GLY A 373 0.19 18.24 -13.39
C GLY A 373 1.00 17.22 -12.59
N ASP A 374 0.74 17.15 -11.28
CA ASP A 374 1.59 16.43 -10.31
C ASP A 374 1.87 14.95 -10.64
N THR A 375 0.92 14.24 -11.25
CA THR A 375 1.12 12.81 -11.56
C THR A 375 2.28 12.65 -12.53
N GLY A 376 2.39 13.54 -13.52
CA GLY A 376 3.44 13.50 -14.52
C GLY A 376 4.82 13.62 -13.93
N SER A 377 5.05 14.64 -13.11
CA SER A 377 6.36 14.84 -12.47
C SER A 377 6.74 13.66 -11.59
N ALA A 378 5.79 13.14 -10.80
CA ALA A 378 6.04 12.04 -9.88
C ALA A 378 6.32 10.71 -10.60
N VAL A 379 5.65 10.45 -11.74
CA VAL A 379 5.93 9.24 -12.55
C VAL A 379 7.30 9.37 -13.20
N LEU A 380 7.60 10.51 -13.84
CA LEU A 380 8.88 10.73 -14.51
C LEU A 380 10.05 10.60 -13.52
N ASP A 381 9.95 11.23 -12.35
CA ASP A 381 10.96 11.11 -11.31
C ASP A 381 11.09 9.66 -10.80
N GLY A 382 9.98 9.00 -10.44
CA GLY A 382 10.01 7.62 -9.91
C GLY A 382 10.62 6.60 -10.88
N PHE A 383 10.20 6.60 -12.15
CA PHE A 383 10.77 5.69 -13.16
C PHE A 383 12.22 6.01 -13.53
N SER A 384 12.65 7.27 -13.35
CA SER A 384 14.06 7.64 -13.56
C SER A 384 15.01 7.13 -12.46
N ARG A 385 14.47 6.61 -11.34
CA ARG A 385 15.23 6.06 -10.21
C ARG A 385 15.41 4.54 -10.27
N LEU A 386 14.90 3.90 -11.31
CA LEU A 386 15.13 2.47 -11.54
C LEU A 386 16.62 2.16 -11.76
N SER A 387 17.00 0.89 -11.68
CA SER A 387 18.36 0.48 -12.04
C SER A 387 18.63 0.73 -13.53
N ASP A 388 19.88 0.93 -13.93
CA ASP A 388 20.19 1.19 -15.35
C ASP A 388 19.74 0.03 -16.26
N THR A 389 19.82 -1.21 -15.77
CA THR A 389 19.27 -2.38 -16.47
C THR A 389 17.75 -2.30 -16.65
N ASP A 390 17.02 -1.82 -15.65
CA ASP A 390 15.57 -1.65 -15.75
C ASP A 390 15.19 -0.49 -16.66
N LYS A 391 15.92 0.63 -16.61
CA LYS A 391 15.71 1.78 -17.50
C LYS A 391 15.98 1.47 -18.98
N GLN A 392 16.72 0.42 -19.30
CA GLN A 392 16.92 -0.04 -20.67
C GLN A 392 15.67 -0.69 -21.25
N ARG A 393 14.83 -1.31 -20.42
CA ARG A 393 13.63 -2.06 -20.83
C ARG A 393 12.31 -1.39 -20.41
N ILE A 394 12.34 -0.37 -19.55
CA ILE A 394 11.17 0.36 -19.09
C ILE A 394 11.35 1.84 -19.38
N ALA A 395 10.38 2.42 -20.09
CA ALA A 395 10.36 3.83 -20.42
C ALA A 395 8.97 4.44 -20.20
N VAL A 396 8.88 5.77 -20.10
CA VAL A 396 7.65 6.50 -19.74
C VAL A 396 7.40 7.65 -20.70
N VAL A 397 6.15 7.81 -21.14
CA VAL A 397 5.68 9.02 -21.81
C VAL A 397 4.49 9.61 -21.05
N THR A 398 4.65 10.86 -20.63
CA THR A 398 3.59 11.63 -19.97
C THR A 398 2.99 12.64 -20.94
N PHE A 399 1.69 12.55 -21.17
CA PHE A 399 0.91 13.52 -21.92
C PHE A 399 0.16 14.46 -20.98
N PHE A 400 0.24 15.77 -21.22
CA PHE A 400 -0.44 16.80 -20.43
C PHE A 400 -1.05 17.87 -21.33
N PRO A 401 -2.16 18.52 -20.94
CA PRO A 401 -2.72 19.62 -21.71
C PRO A 401 -1.76 20.81 -21.69
N GLU A 402 -1.32 21.26 -22.87
CA GLU A 402 -0.28 22.29 -23.01
C GLU A 402 -0.64 23.56 -22.21
N ASP A 403 -1.88 24.02 -22.31
CA ASP A 403 -2.37 25.23 -21.64
C ASP A 403 -3.23 24.92 -20.40
N GLY A 404 -3.37 23.65 -20.02
CA GLY A 404 -4.25 23.19 -18.95
C GLY A 404 -3.56 22.86 -17.62
N VAL A 405 -2.25 23.11 -17.51
CA VAL A 405 -1.46 22.90 -16.28
C VAL A 405 -0.78 24.19 -15.86
N SER A 406 -0.53 24.37 -14.56
CA SER A 406 0.19 25.56 -14.09
C SER A 406 1.63 25.60 -14.62
N GLN A 407 2.19 26.81 -14.78
CA GLN A 407 3.55 26.97 -15.28
C GLN A 407 4.59 26.27 -14.38
N ILE A 408 4.38 26.28 -13.05
CA ILE A 408 5.26 25.57 -12.11
C ILE A 408 5.21 24.06 -12.32
N GLN A 409 4.00 23.49 -12.47
CA GLN A 409 3.85 22.06 -12.74
C GLN A 409 4.41 21.68 -14.11
N LYS A 410 4.19 22.50 -15.14
CA LYS A 410 4.79 22.33 -16.48
C LYS A 410 6.32 22.28 -16.39
N SER A 411 6.93 23.29 -15.79
CA SER A 411 8.38 23.35 -15.62
C SER A 411 8.93 22.18 -14.79
N GLN A 412 8.17 21.72 -13.79
CA GLN A 412 8.56 20.54 -13.01
C GLN A 412 8.51 19.26 -13.84
N MET A 413 7.45 19.00 -14.61
CA MET A 413 7.36 17.83 -15.49
C MET A 413 8.48 17.82 -16.51
N ILE A 414 8.75 18.97 -17.14
CA ILE A 414 9.84 19.12 -18.10
C ILE A 414 11.18 18.82 -17.43
N GLY A 415 11.41 19.38 -16.24
CA GLY A 415 12.65 19.19 -15.50
C GLY A 415 12.88 17.80 -14.91
N CYS A 416 11.82 17.02 -14.72
CA CYS A 416 11.88 15.62 -14.29
C CYS A 416 12.18 14.65 -15.46
N GLN A 417 12.25 15.11 -16.71
CA GLN A 417 12.64 14.25 -17.83
C GLN A 417 14.08 13.75 -17.69
N ARG A 418 14.27 12.47 -18.01
CA ARG A 418 15.55 11.73 -17.95
C ARG A 418 15.60 10.73 -19.10
N GLU A 419 16.65 9.93 -19.18
CA GLU A 419 16.94 9.00 -20.30
C GLU A 419 15.86 7.95 -20.61
N ASN A 420 14.90 7.73 -19.71
CA ASN A 420 13.78 6.81 -19.89
C ASN A 420 12.41 7.48 -19.69
N GLY A 421 12.33 8.81 -19.73
CA GLY A 421 11.09 9.53 -19.44
C GLY A 421 10.93 10.82 -20.24
N TRP A 422 9.81 10.95 -20.96
CA TRP A 422 9.47 12.13 -21.77
C TRP A 422 8.16 12.75 -21.32
N SER A 423 8.07 14.08 -21.44
CA SER A 423 6.83 14.83 -21.23
C SER A 423 6.43 15.56 -22.51
N VAL A 424 5.16 15.40 -22.89
CA VAL A 424 4.61 15.87 -24.16
C VAL A 424 3.36 16.70 -23.89
N GLY A 425 3.40 17.96 -24.28
CA GLY A 425 2.25 18.84 -24.26
C GLY A 425 1.29 18.50 -25.39
N VAL A 426 -0.01 18.45 -25.10
CA VAL A 426 -1.07 18.21 -26.09
C VAL A 426 -1.90 19.48 -26.20
N LYS A 427 -2.15 19.97 -27.42
CA LYS A 427 -2.98 21.16 -27.67
C LYS A 427 -4.48 20.91 -27.45
N SER A 428 -4.85 20.45 -26.25
CA SER A 428 -6.21 20.10 -25.82
C SER A 428 -6.34 20.18 -24.30
N ASP A 429 -7.39 19.59 -23.75
CA ASP A 429 -7.63 19.45 -22.31
C ASP A 429 -7.17 18.08 -21.75
N PHE A 430 -7.30 17.93 -20.43
CA PHE A 430 -6.93 16.69 -19.74
C PHE A 430 -7.83 15.51 -20.13
N ASP A 431 -9.12 15.75 -20.37
CA ASP A 431 -10.08 14.71 -20.73
C ASP A 431 -9.76 14.11 -22.10
N PHE A 432 -9.31 14.94 -23.05
CA PHE A 432 -8.76 14.47 -24.33
C PHE A 432 -7.54 13.57 -24.10
N CYS A 433 -6.53 14.01 -23.35
CA CYS A 433 -5.32 13.23 -23.08
C CYS A 433 -5.67 11.85 -22.47
N GLN A 434 -6.56 11.82 -21.49
CA GLN A 434 -6.99 10.59 -20.84
C GLN A 434 -7.76 9.67 -21.81
N THR A 435 -8.67 10.23 -22.60
CA THR A 435 -9.46 9.49 -23.59
C THR A 435 -8.59 8.94 -24.72
N ALA A 436 -7.62 9.73 -25.19
CA ALA A 436 -6.67 9.33 -26.22
C ALA A 436 -5.82 8.14 -25.76
N ILE A 437 -5.25 8.20 -24.55
CA ILE A 437 -4.49 7.08 -23.98
C ILE A 437 -5.37 5.82 -23.89
N LYS A 438 -6.62 5.93 -23.41
CA LYS A 438 -7.54 4.79 -23.38
C LYS A 438 -7.78 4.19 -24.76
N LYS A 439 -8.00 5.04 -25.79
CA LYS A 439 -8.16 4.58 -27.18
C LYS A 439 -6.92 3.85 -27.69
N ILE A 440 -5.72 4.34 -27.35
CA ILE A 440 -4.45 3.68 -27.70
C ILE A 440 -4.37 2.29 -27.06
N PHE A 441 -4.70 2.15 -25.77
CA PHE A 441 -4.72 0.86 -25.08
C PHE A 441 -5.72 -0.14 -25.65
N THR A 442 -6.89 0.33 -26.10
CA THR A 442 -7.93 -0.54 -26.69
C THR A 442 -7.69 -0.86 -28.17
N ASN A 443 -6.67 -0.26 -28.80
CA ASN A 443 -6.32 -0.55 -30.19
C ASN A 443 -5.45 -1.82 -30.24
N SER A 444 -6.10 -2.95 -30.49
CA SER A 444 -5.45 -4.28 -30.58
C SER A 444 -4.43 -4.35 -31.71
N ASP A 445 -4.73 -3.73 -32.85
CA ASP A 445 -3.86 -3.78 -34.03
C ASP A 445 -2.55 -3.04 -33.76
N TYR A 446 -2.65 -1.85 -33.16
CA TYR A 446 -1.48 -1.07 -32.77
C TYR A 446 -0.67 -1.74 -31.66
N SER A 447 -1.33 -2.25 -30.62
CA SER A 447 -0.64 -2.94 -29.53
C SER A 447 0.04 -4.23 -30.01
N GLY A 448 -0.61 -4.97 -30.93
CA GLY A 448 -0.05 -6.13 -31.60
C GLY A 448 1.17 -5.76 -32.45
N PHE A 449 1.07 -4.69 -33.25
CA PHE A 449 2.19 -4.15 -34.03
C PHE A 449 3.40 -3.83 -33.15
N LEU A 450 3.22 -3.08 -32.05
CA LEU A 450 4.32 -2.75 -31.13
C LEU A 450 4.96 -4.00 -30.49
N THR A 451 4.15 -5.00 -30.19
CA THR A 451 4.62 -6.27 -29.62
C THR A 451 5.46 -7.05 -30.62
N VAL A 452 4.98 -7.17 -31.86
CA VAL A 452 5.64 -7.98 -32.91
C VAL A 452 6.90 -7.29 -33.44
N GLU A 453 6.82 -5.99 -33.76
CA GLU A 453 7.92 -5.26 -34.40
C GLU A 453 9.00 -4.80 -33.41
N TYR A 454 8.63 -4.49 -32.17
CA TYR A 454 9.54 -3.88 -31.19
C TYR A 454 9.68 -4.65 -29.87
N GLY A 455 9.01 -5.80 -29.73
CA GLY A 455 9.00 -6.55 -28.46
C GLY A 455 8.50 -5.71 -27.28
N THR A 456 7.63 -4.72 -27.54
CA THR A 456 7.24 -3.69 -26.57
C THR A 456 5.76 -3.79 -26.23
N ALA A 457 5.46 -3.88 -24.93
CA ALA A 457 4.12 -3.80 -24.38
C ALA A 457 3.83 -2.39 -23.84
N LEU A 458 2.57 -1.96 -23.92
CA LEU A 458 2.10 -0.74 -23.30
C LEU A 458 1.61 -1.04 -21.88
N SER A 459 1.88 -0.14 -20.92
CA SER A 459 1.30 -0.19 -19.57
C SER A 459 0.99 1.21 -19.04
N ALA A 460 0.25 1.32 -17.94
CA ALA A 460 -0.17 2.61 -17.37
C ALA A 460 0.20 2.75 -15.89
N ALA A 461 0.70 3.93 -15.51
CA ALA A 461 0.99 4.30 -14.11
C ALA A 461 -0.09 5.25 -13.52
N ASN A 462 -1.35 5.04 -13.90
CA ASN A 462 -2.47 5.86 -13.45
C ASN A 462 -3.00 5.42 -12.07
N SER A 463 -3.83 6.25 -11.44
CA SER A 463 -4.39 6.01 -10.10
C SER A 463 -5.27 4.76 -9.97
N ILE A 464 -5.54 4.08 -11.08
CA ILE A 464 -6.27 2.81 -11.13
C ILE A 464 -5.39 1.60 -10.80
N ASN A 465 -4.06 1.70 -10.99
CA ASN A 465 -3.16 0.58 -10.72
C ASN A 465 -3.12 0.25 -9.21
N TRP A 466 -3.20 -1.03 -8.86
CA TRP A 466 -3.20 -1.48 -7.47
C TRP A 466 -1.94 -1.05 -6.70
N ALA A 467 -0.77 -1.10 -7.34
CA ALA A 467 0.50 -0.63 -6.77
C ALA A 467 0.55 0.89 -6.54
N ARG A 468 -0.42 1.67 -7.05
CA ARG A 468 -0.57 3.09 -6.68
C ARG A 468 -1.53 3.32 -5.52
N LEU A 469 -2.52 2.45 -5.34
CA LEU A 469 -3.49 2.56 -4.25
C LEU A 469 -2.88 2.08 -2.93
N LEU A 470 -2.23 0.91 -2.95
CA LEU A 470 -1.75 0.24 -1.75
C LEU A 470 -0.78 1.09 -0.91
N PRO A 471 0.22 1.81 -1.48
CA PRO A 471 1.13 2.65 -0.70
C PRO A 471 0.41 3.76 0.08
N GLN A 472 -0.78 4.15 -0.37
CA GLN A 472 -1.55 5.21 0.28
C GLN A 472 -2.18 4.77 1.60
N VAL A 473 -2.40 3.46 1.78
CA VAL A 473 -2.91 2.91 3.05
C VAL A 473 -1.88 3.10 4.17
N ILE A 474 -0.60 3.04 3.81
CA ILE A 474 0.53 3.10 4.74
C ILE A 474 0.58 4.44 5.47
N TYR A 475 0.41 5.57 4.78
CA TYR A 475 0.48 6.87 5.44
C TYR A 475 -0.74 7.18 6.30
N HIS A 476 -1.92 6.62 5.99
CA HIS A 476 -3.10 6.75 6.85
C HIS A 476 -2.94 5.93 8.14
N ALA A 477 -2.48 4.68 8.01
CA ALA A 477 -2.16 3.85 9.17
C ALA A 477 -1.05 4.47 10.02
N SER A 478 0.01 4.96 9.36
CA SER A 478 1.14 5.61 10.04
C SER A 478 0.73 6.89 10.76
N ALA A 479 -0.14 7.71 10.17
CA ALA A 479 -0.63 8.93 10.81
C ALA A 479 -1.36 8.61 12.13
N TYR A 480 -2.25 7.62 12.13
CA TYR A 480 -2.91 7.18 13.36
C TYR A 480 -1.89 6.67 14.40
N LEU A 481 -0.94 5.83 14.00
CA LEU A 481 0.10 5.31 14.88
C LEU A 481 1.02 6.41 15.42
N ASP A 482 1.26 7.47 14.66
CA ASP A 482 2.04 8.63 15.08
C ASP A 482 1.31 9.47 16.12
N LEU A 483 -0.02 9.61 16.05
CA LEU A 483 -0.80 10.23 17.12
C LEU A 483 -0.72 9.43 18.42
N VAL A 484 -0.73 8.09 18.33
CA VAL A 484 -0.55 7.20 19.48
C VAL A 484 0.86 7.33 20.06
N HIS A 485 1.89 7.29 19.20
CA HIS A 485 3.29 7.42 19.61
C HIS A 485 3.61 8.77 20.25
N GLN A 486 2.90 9.84 19.85
CA GLN A 486 3.06 11.19 20.42
C GLN A 486 2.20 11.43 21.67
N ASP A 487 1.54 10.38 22.21
CA ASP A 487 0.63 10.47 23.35
C ASP A 487 -0.53 11.47 23.16
N ILE A 488 -0.87 11.79 21.91
CA ILE A 488 -2.01 12.67 21.58
C ILE A 488 -3.32 11.90 21.77
N ILE A 489 -3.32 10.60 21.45
CA ILE A 489 -4.44 9.69 21.68
C ILE A 489 -3.94 8.35 22.23
N THR A 490 -4.81 7.65 22.94
CA THR A 490 -4.60 6.23 23.25
C THR A 490 -5.00 5.34 22.07
N PHE A 491 -4.31 4.22 21.88
CA PHE A 491 -4.72 3.24 20.87
C PHE A 491 -6.16 2.76 21.15
N GLY A 492 -7.02 2.83 20.13
CA GLY A 492 -8.45 2.50 20.19
C GLY A 492 -9.33 3.74 20.10
N SER A 493 -8.78 4.93 20.41
CA SER A 493 -9.51 6.19 20.30
C SER A 493 -9.85 6.51 18.86
N PRO A 494 -11.09 6.92 18.56
CA PRO A 494 -11.48 7.27 17.20
C PRO A 494 -10.77 8.53 16.72
N ILE A 495 -10.46 8.57 15.42
CA ILE A 495 -10.08 9.78 14.69
C ILE A 495 -10.97 9.99 13.47
N ASP A 496 -11.07 11.22 13.00
CA ASP A 496 -11.56 11.51 11.64
C ASP A 496 -10.39 11.82 10.71
N VAL A 497 -10.61 11.63 9.40
CA VAL A 497 -9.68 12.08 8.36
C VAL A 497 -10.41 12.95 7.36
N CYS A 498 -9.83 14.07 6.96
CA CYS A 498 -10.39 14.97 5.95
C CYS A 498 -9.47 15.10 4.75
N ILE A 499 -9.98 14.74 3.57
CA ILE A 499 -9.16 14.48 2.39
C ILE A 499 -9.69 15.31 1.21
N PRO A 500 -8.86 16.19 0.61
CA PRO A 500 -9.21 16.83 -0.64
C PRO A 500 -9.27 15.76 -1.73
N THR A 501 -10.45 15.55 -2.31
CA THR A 501 -10.77 14.33 -3.06
C THR A 501 -11.14 14.63 -4.51
N GLY A 502 -10.35 14.07 -5.44
CA GLY A 502 -10.67 13.98 -6.87
C GLY A 502 -11.01 12.53 -7.26
N ASN A 503 -10.01 11.77 -7.71
CA ASN A 503 -10.14 10.38 -8.19
C ASN A 503 -10.43 9.29 -7.14
N PHE A 504 -10.86 9.65 -5.92
CA PHE A 504 -11.17 8.76 -4.79
C PHE A 504 -10.04 7.90 -4.20
N GLY A 505 -8.85 7.84 -4.80
CA GLY A 505 -7.79 6.92 -4.36
C GLY A 505 -7.29 7.14 -2.92
N ASN A 506 -7.06 8.41 -2.53
CA ASN A 506 -6.56 8.74 -1.20
C ASN A 506 -7.59 8.44 -0.10
N ILE A 507 -8.86 8.84 -0.30
CA ILE A 507 -9.93 8.53 0.66
C ILE A 507 -10.28 7.05 0.70
N LEU A 508 -10.18 6.33 -0.43
CA LEU A 508 -10.29 4.87 -0.46
C LEU A 508 -9.21 4.20 0.38
N ALA A 509 -7.97 4.71 0.33
CA ALA A 509 -6.89 4.18 1.13
C ALA A 509 -7.10 4.37 2.64
N ALA A 510 -7.71 5.49 3.06
CA ALA A 510 -8.15 5.68 4.45
C ALA A 510 -9.26 4.68 4.84
N LEU A 511 -10.24 4.46 3.95
CA LEU A 511 -11.28 3.47 4.17
C LEU A 511 -10.70 2.05 4.26
N TYR A 512 -9.65 1.74 3.51
CA TYR A 512 -8.93 0.47 3.61
C TYR A 512 -8.20 0.38 4.95
N ALA A 513 -7.46 1.41 5.37
CA ALA A 513 -6.83 1.43 6.70
C ALA A 513 -7.87 1.20 7.83
N LYS A 514 -9.06 1.80 7.70
CA LYS A 514 -10.20 1.56 8.60
C LYS A 514 -10.61 0.08 8.61
N ARG A 515 -10.84 -0.51 7.44
CA ARG A 515 -11.24 -1.92 7.29
C ARG A 515 -10.16 -2.90 7.77
N MET A 516 -8.90 -2.50 7.75
CA MET A 516 -7.77 -3.27 8.29
C MET A 516 -7.63 -3.17 9.82
N GLY A 517 -8.43 -2.33 10.48
CA GLY A 517 -8.50 -2.23 11.95
C GLY A 517 -8.04 -0.90 12.55
N ILE A 518 -7.67 0.11 11.75
CA ILE A 518 -7.39 1.45 12.29
C ILE A 518 -8.71 2.12 12.73
N PRO A 519 -8.81 2.68 13.95
CA PRO A 519 -10.01 3.35 14.47
C PRO A 519 -10.38 4.68 13.79
N ILE A 520 -10.60 4.69 12.48
CA ILE A 520 -11.13 5.86 11.76
C ILE A 520 -12.65 5.86 11.90
N ARG A 521 -13.19 6.91 12.53
CA ARG A 521 -14.64 7.09 12.70
C ARG A 521 -15.28 7.55 11.40
N LYS A 522 -14.93 8.73 10.88
CA LYS A 522 -15.41 9.24 9.58
C LYS A 522 -14.27 9.61 8.63
N CYS A 523 -14.47 9.29 7.35
CA CYS A 523 -13.71 9.83 6.25
C CYS A 523 -14.49 11.02 5.64
N ILE A 524 -13.92 12.21 5.70
CA ILE A 524 -14.53 13.45 5.22
C ILE A 524 -14.00 13.74 3.81
N CYS A 525 -14.88 13.64 2.81
CA CYS A 525 -14.61 13.99 1.43
C CYS A 525 -14.74 15.51 1.23
N ALA A 526 -13.63 16.18 0.89
CA ALA A 526 -13.62 17.60 0.59
C ALA A 526 -13.45 17.85 -0.91
N SER A 527 -14.49 18.42 -1.54
CA SER A 527 -14.48 18.81 -2.96
C SER A 527 -14.22 20.31 -3.13
N ASN A 528 -13.70 20.73 -4.28
CA ASN A 528 -13.81 22.11 -4.73
C ASN A 528 -15.18 22.33 -5.41
N GLY A 529 -15.31 23.35 -6.27
CA GLY A 529 -16.51 23.58 -7.06
C GLY A 529 -16.98 22.37 -7.90
N ASN A 530 -16.08 21.46 -8.28
CA ASN A 530 -16.42 20.19 -8.94
C ASN A 530 -16.93 19.17 -7.90
N ASN A 531 -18.12 19.44 -7.34
CA ASN A 531 -18.65 18.81 -6.14
C ASN A 531 -19.51 17.55 -6.36
N VAL A 532 -19.34 16.84 -7.49
CA VAL A 532 -20.13 15.63 -7.82
C VAL A 532 -20.06 14.56 -6.73
N LEU A 533 -18.90 14.37 -6.10
CA LEU A 533 -18.74 13.43 -4.99
C LEU A 533 -19.46 13.89 -3.72
N THR A 534 -19.54 15.21 -3.49
CA THR A 534 -20.28 15.75 -2.35
C THR A 534 -21.77 15.47 -2.49
N ASP A 535 -22.32 15.72 -3.67
CA ASP A 535 -23.74 15.47 -3.94
C ASP A 535 -24.05 13.96 -3.91
N PHE A 536 -23.17 13.17 -4.52
CA PHE A 536 -23.27 11.71 -4.51
C PHE A 536 -23.27 11.12 -3.10
N ILE A 537 -22.31 11.49 -2.23
CA ILE A 537 -22.23 10.97 -0.86
C ILE A 537 -23.47 11.39 -0.04
N ARG A 538 -24.04 12.56 -0.30
CA ARG A 538 -25.23 13.07 0.40
C ARG A 538 -26.53 12.42 -0.06
N THR A 539 -26.66 12.10 -1.35
CA THR A 539 -27.95 11.75 -1.96
C THR A 539 -28.00 10.35 -2.58
N GLY A 540 -26.84 9.72 -2.79
CA GLY A 540 -26.70 8.50 -3.58
C GLY A 540 -26.79 8.72 -5.10
N LEU A 541 -27.06 9.95 -5.56
CA LEU A 541 -27.16 10.29 -6.98
C LEU A 541 -25.79 10.71 -7.52
N TYR A 542 -25.22 9.90 -8.41
CA TYR A 542 -24.02 10.30 -9.16
C TYR A 542 -24.49 10.86 -10.49
N ASP A 543 -24.59 12.19 -10.62
CA ASP A 543 -25.16 12.84 -11.82
C ASP A 543 -24.16 13.76 -12.51
N LEU A 544 -23.83 13.44 -13.76
CA LEU A 544 -22.95 14.25 -14.63
C LEU A 544 -23.73 15.09 -15.63
N ARG A 545 -25.05 14.93 -15.72
CA ARG A 545 -25.88 15.68 -16.68
C ARG A 545 -25.80 17.17 -16.33
N GLY A 546 -25.54 17.99 -17.35
CA GLY A 546 -25.42 19.44 -17.19
C GLY A 546 -24.18 19.92 -16.43
N ARG A 547 -23.32 19.04 -15.92
CA ARG A 547 -22.05 19.43 -15.29
C ARG A 547 -20.99 19.68 -16.35
N ARG A 548 -20.27 20.80 -16.19
CA ARG A 548 -19.05 21.11 -16.95
C ARG A 548 -17.89 21.14 -15.98
N LEU A 549 -16.73 20.66 -16.42
CA LEU A 549 -15.53 20.70 -15.61
C LEU A 549 -15.14 22.17 -15.39
N MET A 550 -15.11 22.60 -14.13
CA MET A 550 -14.68 23.95 -13.77
C MET A 550 -13.19 23.93 -13.45
N GLN A 551 -12.44 24.84 -14.07
CA GLN A 551 -11.03 25.05 -13.73
C GLN A 551 -10.96 25.84 -12.42
N THR A 552 -10.25 25.29 -11.43
CA THR A 552 -10.11 25.87 -10.10
C THR A 552 -8.64 26.17 -9.78
N SER A 553 -8.39 26.81 -8.63
CA SER A 553 -7.03 26.94 -8.09
C SER A 553 -6.49 25.63 -7.50
N SER A 554 -7.26 24.54 -7.55
CA SER A 554 -6.92 23.20 -7.07
C SER A 554 -7.08 22.14 -8.18
N PRO A 555 -6.29 22.24 -9.26
CA PRO A 555 -6.52 21.48 -10.50
C PRO A 555 -6.35 19.97 -10.35
N ALA A 556 -5.69 19.49 -9.28
CA ALA A 556 -5.51 18.05 -9.08
C ALA A 556 -6.81 17.34 -8.62
N ILE A 557 -7.82 18.10 -8.21
CA ILE A 557 -9.15 17.59 -7.82
C ILE A 557 -10.28 18.16 -8.68
N ASP A 558 -9.96 18.81 -9.80
CA ASP A 558 -10.91 19.12 -10.87
C ASP A 558 -11.29 17.83 -11.59
N ILE A 559 -12.22 17.06 -11.01
CA ILE A 559 -12.60 15.73 -11.48
C ILE A 559 -14.12 15.57 -11.42
N LEU A 560 -14.72 15.18 -12.55
CA LEU A 560 -16.13 14.81 -12.63
C LEU A 560 -16.35 13.29 -12.55
N LYS A 561 -15.43 12.47 -13.04
CA LYS A 561 -15.51 11.00 -13.00
C LYS A 561 -14.45 10.45 -12.07
N SER A 562 -14.87 9.97 -10.90
CA SER A 562 -13.95 9.52 -9.86
C SER A 562 -13.62 8.03 -10.01
N SER A 563 -12.43 7.72 -10.53
CA SER A 563 -12.06 6.35 -10.92
C SER A 563 -12.09 5.31 -9.78
N ASN A 564 -11.56 5.62 -8.60
CA ASN A 564 -11.50 4.65 -7.49
C ASN A 564 -12.81 4.54 -6.69
N LEU A 565 -13.85 5.32 -7.03
CA LEU A 565 -15.17 5.11 -6.42
C LEU A 565 -15.70 3.70 -6.72
N GLU A 566 -15.35 3.15 -7.90
CA GLU A 566 -15.73 1.79 -8.31
C GLU A 566 -15.31 0.72 -7.28
N ARG A 567 -14.06 0.79 -6.79
CA ARG A 567 -13.55 -0.12 -5.76
C ARG A 567 -14.31 0.01 -4.45
N HIS A 568 -14.70 1.22 -4.07
CA HIS A 568 -15.48 1.42 -2.86
C HIS A 568 -16.88 0.83 -3.01
N LEU A 569 -17.55 1.08 -4.13
CA LEU A 569 -18.88 0.52 -4.43
C LEU A 569 -18.86 -1.00 -4.41
N HIS A 570 -17.86 -1.63 -5.05
CA HIS A 570 -17.65 -3.07 -4.98
C HIS A 570 -17.52 -3.57 -3.53
N LEU A 571 -16.73 -2.87 -2.70
CA LEU A 571 -16.53 -3.23 -1.30
C LEU A 571 -17.85 -3.15 -0.49
N ILE A 572 -18.60 -2.06 -0.58
CA ILE A 572 -19.84 -1.89 0.20
C ILE A 572 -21.01 -2.72 -0.34
N ALA A 573 -20.95 -3.12 -1.61
CA ALA A 573 -21.85 -4.08 -2.23
C ALA A 573 -21.52 -5.55 -1.87
N GLY A 574 -20.46 -5.80 -1.09
CA GLY A 574 -20.10 -7.16 -0.68
C GLY A 574 -19.49 -7.99 -1.82
N GLY A 575 -18.84 -7.35 -2.78
CA GLY A 575 -18.23 -8.02 -3.93
C GLY A 575 -19.16 -8.28 -5.11
N ASP A 576 -20.32 -7.61 -5.18
CA ASP A 576 -21.27 -7.75 -6.28
C ASP A 576 -20.77 -7.01 -7.55
N GLY A 577 -20.02 -7.73 -8.39
CA GLY A 577 -19.53 -7.19 -9.66
C GLY A 577 -20.62 -6.97 -10.70
N GLN A 578 -21.79 -7.62 -10.59
CA GLN A 578 -22.91 -7.39 -11.50
C GLN A 578 -23.53 -6.02 -11.24
N LEU A 579 -23.75 -5.69 -9.97
CA LEU A 579 -24.24 -4.36 -9.57
C LEU A 579 -23.26 -3.26 -10.00
N VAL A 580 -21.96 -3.44 -9.76
CA VAL A 580 -20.94 -2.46 -10.19
C VAL A 580 -20.96 -2.28 -11.70
N THR A 581 -21.05 -3.37 -12.47
CA THR A 581 -21.17 -3.32 -13.93
C THR A 581 -22.40 -2.53 -14.38
N GLN A 582 -23.54 -2.74 -13.71
CA GLN A 582 -24.77 -2.00 -14.00
C GLN A 582 -24.59 -0.49 -13.75
N LEU A 583 -24.12 -0.09 -12.56
CA LEU A 583 -23.97 1.32 -12.18
C LEU A 583 -23.05 2.08 -13.16
N PHE A 584 -21.92 1.47 -13.55
CA PHE A 584 -20.99 2.11 -14.48
C PHE A 584 -21.48 2.08 -15.92
N SER A 585 -22.26 1.07 -16.32
CA SER A 585 -22.95 1.07 -17.63
C SER A 585 -24.00 2.17 -17.71
N GLU A 586 -24.75 2.42 -16.63
CA GLU A 586 -25.68 3.54 -16.52
C GLU A 586 -24.95 4.89 -16.56
N LEU A 587 -23.83 5.01 -15.85
CA LEU A 587 -23.00 6.22 -15.91
C LEU A 587 -22.49 6.52 -17.33
N GLU A 588 -22.07 5.48 -18.05
CA GLU A 588 -21.54 5.62 -19.42
C GLU A 588 -22.66 5.98 -20.42
N LYS A 589 -23.82 5.33 -20.33
CA LYS A 589 -24.92 5.50 -21.30
C LYS A 589 -25.83 6.68 -20.99
N GLN A 590 -26.08 6.95 -19.72
CA GLN A 590 -27.08 7.92 -19.25
C GLN A 590 -26.46 9.10 -18.49
N CYS A 591 -25.14 9.11 -18.31
CA CYS A 591 -24.41 10.13 -17.54
C CYS A 591 -24.83 10.24 -16.06
N HIS A 592 -25.56 9.26 -15.51
CA HIS A 592 -25.91 9.23 -14.10
C HIS A 592 -26.29 7.82 -13.63
N PHE A 593 -26.28 7.60 -12.31
CA PHE A 593 -26.91 6.46 -11.63
C PHE A 593 -27.35 6.85 -10.21
N GLN A 594 -28.25 6.07 -9.62
CA GLN A 594 -28.75 6.27 -8.25
C GLN A 594 -28.49 5.03 -7.40
N LEU A 595 -27.90 5.20 -6.21
CA LEU A 595 -27.79 4.10 -5.25
C LEU A 595 -29.13 3.78 -4.61
N GLN A 596 -29.36 2.49 -4.36
CA GLN A 596 -30.41 2.02 -3.48
C GLN A 596 -30.13 2.45 -2.03
N LYS A 597 -31.21 2.59 -1.24
CA LYS A 597 -31.18 3.11 0.13
C LYS A 597 -30.15 2.37 1.01
N ASP A 598 -30.17 1.05 1.01
CA ASP A 598 -29.27 0.24 1.85
C ASP A 598 -27.78 0.47 1.52
N LEU A 599 -27.47 0.68 0.24
CA LEU A 599 -26.09 0.95 -0.19
C LEU A 599 -25.66 2.38 0.14
N LEU A 600 -26.59 3.34 0.04
CA LEU A 600 -26.38 4.71 0.48
C LEU A 600 -26.13 4.80 2.00
N GLU A 601 -26.88 4.05 2.81
CA GLU A 601 -26.67 3.99 4.26
C GLU A 601 -25.27 3.44 4.60
N LYS A 602 -24.83 2.37 3.92
CA LYS A 602 -23.46 1.84 4.05
C LYS A 602 -22.39 2.86 3.65
N LEU A 603 -22.63 3.62 2.57
CA LEU A 603 -21.74 4.69 2.12
C LEU A 603 -21.61 5.78 3.21
N GLN A 604 -22.74 6.25 3.74
CA GLN A 604 -22.82 7.33 4.73
C GLN A 604 -22.39 6.92 6.15
N GLN A 605 -22.36 5.61 6.43
CA GLN A 605 -21.80 5.08 7.68
C GLN A 605 -20.33 5.47 7.84
N ASP A 606 -19.56 5.42 6.76
CA ASP A 606 -18.11 5.68 6.79
C ASP A 606 -17.75 7.07 6.24
N LEU A 607 -18.56 7.62 5.33
CA LEU A 607 -18.27 8.86 4.62
C LEU A 607 -19.21 10.02 5.00
N VAL A 608 -18.63 11.21 5.06
CA VAL A 608 -19.36 12.49 5.01
C VAL A 608 -18.69 13.39 3.98
N ALA A 609 -19.42 14.36 3.44
CA ALA A 609 -18.87 15.20 2.37
C ALA A 609 -19.31 16.66 2.43
N GLY A 610 -18.40 17.53 2.00
CA GLY A 610 -18.62 18.95 1.82
C GLY A 610 -17.75 19.51 0.71
N TRP A 611 -18.04 20.73 0.29
CA TRP A 611 -17.28 21.42 -0.73
C TRP A 611 -16.90 22.84 -0.29
N CYS A 612 -15.92 23.41 -0.97
CA CYS A 612 -15.35 24.72 -0.70
C CYS A 612 -15.35 25.57 -1.99
N SER A 613 -15.73 26.84 -1.89
CA SER A 613 -15.60 27.79 -3.00
C SER A 613 -14.15 28.29 -3.13
N GLU A 614 -13.84 28.98 -4.22
CA GLU A 614 -12.53 29.62 -4.42
C GLU A 614 -12.28 30.72 -3.37
N GLU A 615 -13.30 31.52 -3.06
CA GLU A 615 -13.22 32.60 -2.08
C GLU A 615 -12.94 32.06 -0.68
N ASP A 616 -13.68 31.03 -0.27
CA ASP A 616 -13.48 30.35 1.02
C ASP A 616 -12.08 29.73 1.11
N CYS A 617 -11.59 29.14 0.00
CA CYS A 617 -10.27 28.54 -0.07
C CYS A 617 -9.17 29.59 0.16
N LEU A 618 -9.21 30.70 -0.58
CA LEU A 618 -8.23 31.79 -0.44
C LEU A 618 -8.31 32.45 0.95
N ALA A 619 -9.52 32.62 1.49
CA ALA A 619 -9.74 33.16 2.83
C ALA A 619 -9.15 32.23 3.91
N ALA A 620 -9.29 30.92 3.77
CA ALA A 620 -8.71 29.94 4.69
C ALA A 620 -7.18 29.97 4.67
N ILE A 621 -6.55 30.05 3.50
CA ILE A 621 -5.09 30.18 3.37
C ILE A 621 -4.62 31.45 4.12
N HIS A 622 -5.26 32.59 3.85
CA HIS A 622 -4.93 33.86 4.50
C HIS A 622 -5.09 33.77 6.03
N SER A 623 -6.22 33.23 6.50
CA SER A 623 -6.53 33.12 7.92
C SER A 623 -5.53 32.21 8.65
N VAL A 624 -5.22 31.05 8.08
CA VAL A 624 -4.29 30.10 8.69
C VAL A 624 -2.86 30.67 8.72
N TYR A 625 -2.41 31.29 7.63
CA TYR A 625 -1.10 31.96 7.61
C TYR A 625 -1.03 33.09 8.65
N SER A 626 -2.05 33.95 8.72
CA SER A 626 -2.07 35.09 9.65
C SER A 626 -2.06 34.67 11.11
N THR A 627 -2.62 33.50 11.44
CA THR A 627 -2.75 33.02 12.82
C THR A 627 -1.64 32.07 13.25
N THR A 628 -1.04 31.32 12.32
CA THR A 628 -0.10 30.25 12.65
C THR A 628 1.26 30.39 11.96
N GLY A 629 1.39 31.26 10.97
CA GLY A 629 2.54 31.32 10.06
C GLY A 629 2.60 30.16 9.06
N TYR A 630 1.66 29.21 9.12
CA TYR A 630 1.60 28.06 8.22
C TYR A 630 0.87 28.43 6.92
N ILE A 631 1.47 28.12 5.77
CA ILE A 631 0.83 28.29 4.46
C ILE A 631 0.29 26.95 3.97
N LEU A 632 -1.03 26.88 3.86
CA LEU A 632 -1.72 25.78 3.20
C LEU A 632 -1.60 25.92 1.68
N ASP A 633 -1.41 24.80 0.98
CA ASP A 633 -1.73 24.76 -0.44
C ASP A 633 -3.26 24.82 -0.65
N THR A 634 -3.70 25.09 -1.88
CA THR A 634 -5.13 25.26 -2.19
C THR A 634 -5.94 23.98 -1.91
N HIS A 635 -5.37 22.79 -2.12
CA HIS A 635 -6.03 21.52 -1.85
C HIS A 635 -6.19 21.30 -0.34
N THR A 636 -5.13 21.54 0.45
CA THR A 636 -5.21 21.45 1.91
C THR A 636 -6.19 22.47 2.48
N ALA A 637 -6.26 23.67 1.92
CA ALA A 637 -7.20 24.71 2.35
C ALA A 637 -8.66 24.30 2.15
N ILE A 638 -8.99 23.65 1.02
CA ILE A 638 -10.32 23.08 0.79
C ILE A 638 -10.67 22.05 1.88
N ALA A 639 -9.75 21.13 2.18
CA ALA A 639 -9.96 20.13 3.22
C ALA A 639 -10.10 20.78 4.60
N LYS A 640 -9.33 21.85 4.88
CA LYS A 640 -9.45 22.64 6.12
C LYS A 640 -10.82 23.28 6.26
N VAL A 641 -11.34 23.93 5.22
CA VAL A 641 -12.66 24.57 5.24
C VAL A 641 -13.76 23.53 5.46
N VAL A 642 -13.69 22.39 4.77
CA VAL A 642 -14.68 21.32 4.92
C VAL A 642 -14.58 20.67 6.30
N ALA A 643 -13.37 20.44 6.82
CA ALA A 643 -13.16 19.97 8.18
C ALA A 643 -13.75 20.94 9.20
N ASP A 644 -13.53 22.25 9.07
CA ASP A 644 -14.09 23.24 10.00
C ASP A 644 -15.62 23.21 10.07
N ARG A 645 -16.28 22.91 8.95
CA ARG A 645 -17.74 22.82 8.84
C ARG A 645 -18.31 21.50 9.36
N LEU A 646 -17.58 20.39 9.21
CA LEU A 646 -18.12 19.04 9.41
C LEU A 646 -17.50 18.28 10.59
N GLN A 647 -16.37 18.74 11.13
CA GLN A 647 -15.67 18.04 12.20
C GLN A 647 -16.54 17.93 13.46
N ASP A 648 -16.40 16.79 14.13
CA ASP A 648 -16.76 16.68 15.53
C ASP A 648 -15.62 17.22 16.38
N ARG A 649 -15.85 18.34 17.06
CA ARG A 649 -14.80 19.03 17.83
C ARG A 649 -14.24 18.19 18.98
N THR A 650 -14.88 17.10 19.36
CA THR A 650 -14.39 16.17 20.39
C THR A 650 -13.46 15.10 19.84
N CYS A 651 -13.40 14.94 18.51
CA CYS A 651 -12.62 13.92 17.82
C CYS A 651 -11.43 14.58 17.09
N PRO A 652 -10.19 14.09 17.25
CA PRO A 652 -9.06 14.53 16.43
C PRO A 652 -9.33 14.31 14.94
N VAL A 653 -9.05 15.32 14.12
CA VAL A 653 -9.15 15.23 12.66
C VAL A 653 -7.78 15.40 12.01
N ILE A 654 -7.41 14.44 11.19
CA ILE A 654 -6.22 14.48 10.34
C ILE A 654 -6.62 15.02 8.97
N ILE A 655 -6.10 16.17 8.59
CA ILE A 655 -6.30 16.81 7.30
C ILE A 655 -5.13 16.43 6.38
N SER A 656 -5.42 15.75 5.28
CA SER A 656 -4.39 15.37 4.30
C SER A 656 -3.85 16.61 3.58
N SER A 657 -2.58 16.91 3.78
CA SER A 657 -1.89 17.98 3.07
C SER A 657 -1.19 17.44 1.83
N THR A 658 -1.88 17.53 0.69
CA THR A 658 -1.56 16.72 -0.49
C THR A 658 -0.51 17.31 -1.43
N ALA A 659 -0.13 18.57 -1.23
CA ALA A 659 0.88 19.23 -2.03
C ALA A 659 1.54 20.38 -1.26
N HIS A 660 2.75 20.73 -1.65
CA HIS A 660 3.41 21.91 -1.10
C HIS A 660 2.84 23.19 -1.73
N TYR A 661 2.58 24.24 -0.94
CA TYR A 661 1.97 25.49 -1.42
C TYR A 661 2.73 26.14 -2.59
N SER A 662 4.06 25.98 -2.63
CA SER A 662 4.90 26.49 -3.73
C SER A 662 4.48 26.00 -5.11
N LYS A 663 3.80 24.85 -5.23
CA LYS A 663 3.29 24.38 -6.52
C LYS A 663 2.19 25.26 -7.10
N PHE A 664 1.51 26.04 -6.26
CA PHE A 664 0.36 26.87 -6.61
C PHE A 664 0.63 28.35 -6.32
N ALA A 665 1.89 28.78 -6.47
CA ALA A 665 2.35 30.11 -6.05
C ALA A 665 1.45 31.29 -6.46
N PRO A 666 0.89 31.37 -7.68
CA PRO A 666 -0.02 32.46 -8.03
C PRO A 666 -1.26 32.57 -7.12
N ALA A 667 -1.89 31.44 -6.79
CA ALA A 667 -3.04 31.40 -5.89
C ALA A 667 -2.65 31.74 -4.46
N ILE A 668 -1.48 31.26 -4.00
CA ILE A 668 -0.94 31.58 -2.68
C ILE A 668 -0.64 33.06 -2.54
N LEU A 669 0.06 33.67 -3.51
CA LEU A 669 0.37 35.11 -3.49
C LEU A 669 -0.91 35.96 -3.44
N ARG A 670 -1.96 35.55 -4.19
CA ARG A 670 -3.28 36.19 -4.14
C ARG A 670 -3.93 36.05 -2.77
N ALA A 671 -3.92 34.85 -2.18
CA ALA A 671 -4.46 34.61 -0.84
C ALA A 671 -3.74 35.45 0.22
N LEU A 672 -2.43 35.61 0.10
CA LEU A 672 -1.60 36.45 0.98
C LEU A 672 -1.73 37.97 0.70
N ARG A 673 -2.58 38.37 -0.25
CA ARG A 673 -2.83 39.78 -0.63
C ARG A 673 -1.58 40.51 -1.11
N ILE A 674 -0.69 39.80 -1.79
CA ILE A 674 0.52 40.38 -2.39
C ILE A 674 0.17 40.91 -3.79
N ALA A 675 0.27 42.23 -3.97
CA ALA A 675 -0.25 42.93 -5.16
C ALA A 675 0.56 42.64 -6.45
N GLU A 676 1.88 42.51 -6.36
CA GLU A 676 2.74 42.27 -7.53
C GLU A 676 3.07 40.78 -7.69
N ILE A 677 2.24 40.07 -8.47
CA ILE A 677 2.53 38.69 -8.87
C ILE A 677 3.49 38.71 -10.06
N LYS A 678 4.76 38.40 -9.80
CA LYS A 678 5.78 38.23 -10.85
C LYS A 678 5.35 37.11 -11.83
N GLN A 679 5.62 37.28 -13.12
CA GLN A 679 5.23 36.30 -14.15
C GLN A 679 6.08 35.02 -14.14
N ASN A 680 7.36 35.13 -13.79
CA ASN A 680 8.30 34.00 -13.79
C ASN A 680 8.11 33.11 -12.52
N PRO A 681 7.97 31.78 -12.67
CA PRO A 681 7.83 30.82 -11.57
C PRO A 681 8.89 30.91 -10.46
N LEU A 682 10.17 30.99 -10.83
CA LEU A 682 11.28 31.06 -9.88
C LEU A 682 11.22 32.36 -9.06
N SER A 683 10.85 33.46 -9.71
CA SER A 683 10.66 34.75 -9.06
C SER A 683 9.48 34.75 -8.07
N GLN A 684 8.39 34.02 -8.38
CA GLN A 684 7.28 33.82 -7.45
C GLN A 684 7.73 33.02 -6.21
N LEU A 685 8.55 31.97 -6.38
CA LEU A 685 9.06 31.21 -5.24
C LEU A 685 10.03 32.01 -4.38
N HIS A 686 10.90 32.82 -4.97
CA HIS A 686 11.78 33.72 -4.22
C HIS A 686 10.97 34.74 -3.42
N LEU A 687 9.90 35.28 -4.00
CA LEU A 687 9.00 36.17 -3.29
C LEU A 687 8.33 35.46 -2.11
N LEU A 688 7.73 34.28 -2.31
CA LEU A 688 7.17 33.49 -1.21
C LEU A 688 8.19 33.17 -0.13
N SER A 689 9.43 32.83 -0.52
CA SER A 689 10.51 32.54 0.42
C SER A 689 10.88 33.75 1.30
N SER A 690 10.70 34.98 0.81
CA SER A 690 11.03 36.20 1.57
C SER A 690 10.11 36.42 2.77
N TYR A 691 8.93 35.79 2.81
CA TYR A 691 7.98 35.85 3.91
C TYR A 691 8.23 34.79 5.00
N SER A 692 9.36 34.07 4.94
CA SER A 692 9.76 33.00 5.89
C SER A 692 8.63 32.02 6.26
N PRO A 693 7.93 31.43 5.27
CA PRO A 693 6.74 30.62 5.51
C PRO A 693 7.05 29.28 6.17
N LEU A 694 6.06 28.71 6.85
CA LEU A 694 6.05 27.32 7.28
C LEU A 694 5.09 26.50 6.40
N PRO A 695 5.51 25.38 5.81
CA PRO A 695 6.90 24.89 5.71
C PRO A 695 7.78 25.79 4.82
N PRO A 696 9.12 25.69 4.92
CA PRO A 696 10.02 26.41 4.02
C PRO A 696 9.84 25.93 2.59
N VAL A 697 10.17 26.78 1.61
CA VAL A 697 10.03 26.45 0.18
C VAL A 697 10.71 25.11 -0.15
N HIS A 698 9.97 24.25 -0.86
CA HIS A 698 10.42 22.91 -1.19
C HIS A 698 11.71 22.93 -2.05
N ARG A 699 12.80 22.39 -1.49
CA ARG A 699 14.15 22.43 -2.11
C ARG A 699 14.21 21.73 -3.46
N GLY A 700 13.58 20.56 -3.60
CA GLY A 700 13.52 19.80 -4.85
C GLY A 700 12.91 20.63 -5.99
N LEU A 701 11.69 21.13 -5.80
CA LEU A 701 11.03 22.05 -6.72
C LEU A 701 11.89 23.28 -7.07
N LEU A 702 12.52 23.93 -6.09
CA LEU A 702 13.40 25.09 -6.36
C LEU A 702 14.59 24.70 -7.26
N LYS A 703 15.22 23.55 -7.00
CA LYS A 703 16.31 23.02 -7.82
C LYS A 703 15.83 22.74 -9.24
N THR A 704 14.71 22.04 -9.40
CA THR A 704 14.12 21.74 -10.71
C THR A 704 13.82 23.02 -11.49
N LEU A 705 13.25 24.05 -10.88
CA LEU A 705 12.94 25.29 -11.59
C LEU A 705 14.21 26.04 -12.04
N LYS A 706 15.27 26.06 -11.22
CA LYS A 706 16.56 26.69 -11.57
C LYS A 706 17.24 26.00 -12.75
N GLU A 707 17.19 24.68 -12.81
CA GLU A 707 17.85 23.90 -13.87
C GLU A 707 17.13 24.00 -15.23
N ASN A 708 15.85 24.39 -15.24
CA ASN A 708 14.97 24.21 -16.40
C ASN A 708 14.36 25.51 -16.98
N GLU A 709 14.90 26.69 -16.65
CA GLU A 709 14.38 27.98 -17.16
C GLU A 709 14.35 28.10 -18.70
N LYS A 710 15.05 27.23 -19.45
CA LYS A 710 15.21 27.33 -20.91
C LYS A 710 15.01 26.01 -21.68
N GLN A 711 14.51 24.94 -21.05
CA GLN A 711 14.31 23.68 -21.77
C GLN A 711 13.11 23.77 -22.71
N LYS A 712 13.34 23.46 -24.00
CA LYS A 712 12.26 23.21 -24.96
C LYS A 712 11.64 21.85 -24.65
N HIS A 713 10.32 21.77 -24.67
CA HIS A 713 9.58 20.51 -24.58
C HIS A 713 8.81 20.24 -25.87
N GLN A 714 8.37 19.00 -26.02
CA GLN A 714 7.63 18.56 -27.20
C GLN A 714 6.16 18.89 -27.04
N ILE A 715 5.54 19.34 -28.13
CA ILE A 715 4.11 19.65 -28.20
C ILE A 715 3.53 18.95 -29.42
N CYS A 716 2.42 18.23 -29.25
CA CYS A 716 1.69 17.60 -30.35
C CYS A 716 0.26 18.15 -30.51
N ALA A 717 -0.29 17.95 -31.71
CA ALA A 717 -1.68 18.27 -32.00
C ALA A 717 -2.62 17.33 -31.23
N ALA A 718 -3.86 17.78 -31.01
CA ALA A 718 -4.92 17.00 -30.36
C ALA A 718 -5.47 15.91 -31.29
N ASP A 719 -4.63 14.93 -31.64
CA ASP A 719 -4.96 13.82 -32.53
C ASP A 719 -4.31 12.52 -32.02
N VAL A 720 -5.11 11.45 -31.94
CA VAL A 720 -4.66 10.17 -31.39
C VAL A 720 -3.58 9.52 -32.27
N ASN A 721 -3.68 9.64 -33.60
CA ASN A 721 -2.68 9.09 -34.51
C ASN A 721 -1.35 9.83 -34.39
N VAL A 722 -1.39 11.15 -34.17
CA VAL A 722 -0.17 11.94 -33.90
C VAL A 722 0.49 11.49 -32.59
N MET A 723 -0.30 11.21 -31.54
CA MET A 723 0.23 10.66 -30.29
C MET A 723 0.82 9.26 -30.48
N MET A 724 0.19 8.39 -31.29
CA MET A 724 0.70 7.06 -31.61
C MET A 724 2.03 7.12 -32.39
N ALA A 725 2.13 7.99 -33.39
CA ALA A 725 3.39 8.20 -34.12
C ALA A 725 4.51 8.69 -33.19
N HIS A 726 4.16 9.53 -32.21
CA HIS A 726 5.09 9.98 -31.18
C HIS A 726 5.58 8.83 -30.29
N ILE A 727 4.64 7.99 -29.83
CA ILE A 727 4.93 6.78 -29.04
C ILE A 727 5.88 5.85 -29.78
N GLU A 728 5.60 5.57 -31.06
CA GLU A 728 6.43 4.72 -31.90
C GLU A 728 7.85 5.29 -32.06
N THR A 729 7.97 6.60 -32.28
CA THR A 729 9.26 7.31 -32.35
C THR A 729 10.05 7.15 -31.05
N VAL A 730 9.39 7.23 -29.89
CA VAL A 730 10.04 7.01 -28.59
C VAL A 730 10.53 5.57 -28.46
N ILE A 731 9.71 4.59 -28.84
CA ILE A 731 10.05 3.15 -28.79
C ILE A 731 11.28 2.87 -29.66
N GLN A 732 11.27 3.33 -30.90
CA GLN A 732 12.40 3.16 -31.82
C GLN A 732 13.69 3.78 -31.25
N ASN A 733 13.59 5.00 -30.70
CA ASN A 733 14.76 5.68 -30.14
C ASN A 733 15.28 5.05 -28.85
N LYS A 734 14.40 4.46 -28.02
CA LYS A 734 14.76 3.96 -26.71
C LYS A 734 15.17 2.49 -26.72
N PHE A 735 14.42 1.65 -27.42
CA PHE A 735 14.57 0.19 -27.36
C PHE A 735 15.27 -0.39 -28.59
N MET A 736 15.26 0.30 -29.73
CA MET A 736 15.82 -0.23 -30.98
C MET A 736 17.20 0.33 -31.35
N LYS A 737 17.73 1.32 -30.61
CA LYS A 737 19.10 1.79 -30.83
C LYS A 737 20.08 0.72 -30.38
N VAL A 738 20.70 0.06 -31.35
CA VAL A 738 21.89 -0.79 -31.13
C VAL A 738 23.06 0.15 -30.80
N PHE A 739 23.57 0.07 -29.58
CA PHE A 739 24.78 0.77 -29.16
C PHE A 739 26.03 -0.02 -29.54
#